data_AF-A0A8H4YUQ1-F1
#
_entry.id   AF-A0A8H4YUQ1-F1
#
_cell.length_a   1.000
_cell.length_b   1.000
_cell.length_c   1.000
_cell.angle_alpha   90.00
_cell.angle_beta   90.00
_cell.angle_gamma   90.00
#
_symmetry.space_group_name_H-M   'P 1'
#
loop_
_entity.id
_entity.type
_entity.pdbx_description
1 polymer ?
#
loop_
_entity_poly.entity_id
_entity_poly.type
_entity_poly.pdbx_seq_one_letter_code
_entity_poly.pdbx_strand_id
1 'polypeptide(L)'
;MSSSTRVPQPRRRLASDEDRSSVQDCSLTSTSQDIQDWAVLDDLSGDSTSSQFPRDDVVSSISASMGPTPAWAHSPGLSTSSLSSYVPIDYTMTHLSPGSLPLGGHIGLSQTEILGHDSLTLGHEEYEALGHYQNGFCLVHTSKAAAWSFPVLLLQKVSYSAIAMRYAVAVALQDLDARRHPEGLTLNGQESTLAFSHFTRASSAFRESMRQSAKPVDHVETLTTFYFHYVYLTHQRAVNKEELHKLSEAVVRYLQRSSIGDVLTISATEPATMTPSMRSFLCRLLLWVYREDVYAMGYRCAGEVARYMSDRPKLLRRLCVVSRPALQLNWGTLYPTEQRLDDVFSAQHLDMLVRMIRLQFQITEFGWSAMSDESSGTQRPEARDAQIEEKLNLIETDFSPTFQMITMPDDTHPTSTSDLVESAAVFVTIYYAWKMIYYRCAGVPEDRIQDVLAMLMQAAQYTISKVHLKDLRRALLAAVIETKNPIHKDWIISKLGPRWRMVLEHALDRYSRLGQHVSIWTLYDLASDTSGICVTQTAYPDTERKAIAVVNSQGPFDAIVNAVDQELGALREINSAIHSNPELCYKEFKAHDNITALLESLGFDVEKHAYGLETSFVAECGQGGRLVTICSEYDALEGVGHACGHNLIATASIASFLGMAAALRQSGALGRVRILGCPAEEGGGGKIKLIRAGAFKGVDAALMVHASTPLDIPQPAGAAAVGGRSVAIFRGIFTGEPAHAGVVPWNGVNALDAASLTYSAISMLRQQIRPTDRLNLFIKEGGQMTNIITARSVVEVGVRTLTLGENQKLQERVRNCFKGAALATGCTIEFESVYVYPSPLPCMHLITLLTIGPLNRMDTYADLHSNEPLCNEFTDIMSRHFDSHFHGDMRDPHISGGGSDFGNVSYECPSLHPLFIIPTLPTDNVHAPGFARAAGEPAAFDAAIKAAKGIAILGVRVLIDEKFAKRTREAFEEDVNKYK
;
A
#
# COMPACT_ATOMS: atom_id res chain seq x y z
N MET A 1 -31.53 -1.47 -57.76
CA MET A 1 -31.83 -0.19 -58.47
C MET A 1 -31.56 0.97 -57.52
N SER A 2 -31.43 2.18 -58.06
CA SER A 2 -31.57 3.53 -57.47
C SER A 2 -32.25 3.68 -56.08
N SER A 3 -32.00 4.72 -55.27
CA SER A 3 -31.01 5.83 -55.30
C SER A 3 -31.07 6.60 -53.96
N SER A 4 -30.67 7.87 -53.89
CA SER A 4 -30.29 8.60 -52.67
C SER A 4 -31.12 9.88 -52.36
N THR A 5 -30.74 10.54 -51.26
CA THR A 5 -30.73 12.02 -50.99
C THR A 5 -31.94 12.83 -50.50
N ARG A 6 -31.72 13.45 -49.30
CA ARG A 6 -31.75 14.90 -48.95
C ARG A 6 -32.99 15.61 -48.37
N VAL A 7 -32.63 16.69 -47.65
CA VAL A 7 -33.40 17.69 -46.86
C VAL A 7 -33.73 18.95 -47.69
N PRO A 8 -34.61 19.86 -47.21
CA PRO A 8 -34.19 21.27 -47.05
C PRO A 8 -34.75 22.04 -45.80
N GLN A 9 -34.34 23.32 -45.67
CA GLN A 9 -34.54 24.32 -44.58
C GLN A 9 -35.82 25.21 -44.80
N PRO A 10 -36.02 26.54 -44.43
CA PRO A 10 -35.22 27.57 -43.68
C PRO A 10 -35.90 28.78 -42.89
N ARG A 11 -35.06 29.58 -42.16
CA ARG A 11 -35.11 31.09 -41.89
C ARG A 11 -36.17 31.74 -40.93
N ARG A 12 -36.08 33.02 -40.44
CA ARG A 12 -35.00 34.02 -40.00
C ARG A 12 -35.61 35.44 -39.67
N ARG A 13 -34.91 36.32 -38.87
CA ARG A 13 -35.04 37.82 -38.63
C ARG A 13 -35.73 38.23 -37.29
N LEU A 14 -35.56 39.39 -36.59
CA LEU A 14 -34.69 40.64 -36.49
C LEU A 14 -35.12 41.40 -35.16
N ALA A 15 -34.74 42.59 -34.63
CA ALA A 15 -33.79 43.76 -34.71
C ALA A 15 -34.09 44.72 -33.47
N SER A 16 -33.44 45.85 -33.06
CA SER A 16 -32.12 46.56 -33.22
C SER A 16 -32.02 47.77 -32.20
N ASP A 17 -30.88 48.50 -32.17
CA ASP A 17 -30.65 49.90 -31.63
C ASP A 17 -30.63 50.14 -30.07
N GLU A 18 -30.03 51.18 -29.43
CA GLU A 18 -29.30 52.43 -29.87
C GLU A 18 -28.31 53.05 -28.80
N ASP A 19 -27.34 53.86 -29.27
CA ASP A 19 -26.54 55.02 -28.72
C ASP A 19 -25.68 55.10 -27.39
N ARG A 20 -24.45 55.66 -27.57
CA ARG A 20 -23.60 56.66 -26.82
C ARG A 20 -23.71 56.93 -25.29
N SER A 21 -22.72 57.48 -24.54
CA SER A 21 -21.25 57.81 -24.64
C SER A 21 -20.76 58.41 -23.28
N SER A 22 -19.63 59.10 -22.98
CA SER A 22 -18.41 59.61 -23.67
C SER A 22 -17.26 60.03 -22.70
N VAL A 23 -15.99 59.76 -23.04
CA VAL A 23 -14.76 60.64 -23.01
C VAL A 23 -14.37 61.47 -21.75
N GLN A 24 -13.14 61.26 -21.23
CA GLN A 24 -12.11 62.33 -21.09
C GLN A 24 -10.67 61.81 -20.80
N ASP A 25 -9.66 62.44 -21.40
CA ASP A 25 -8.21 62.12 -21.32
C ASP A 25 -7.40 63.10 -20.44
N CYS A 26 -6.21 62.66 -19.97
CA CYS A 26 -5.00 63.49 -19.95
C CYS A 26 -3.72 62.64 -19.86
N SER A 27 -2.57 63.16 -20.35
CA SER A 27 -1.45 62.31 -20.83
C SER A 27 -0.06 62.99 -20.84
N LEU A 28 0.97 62.21 -21.26
CA LEU A 28 2.37 62.59 -21.60
C LEU A 28 3.34 62.79 -20.41
N THR A 29 4.67 62.60 -20.53
CA THR A 29 5.58 62.45 -21.69
C THR A 29 6.61 61.29 -21.59
N SER A 30 6.70 60.49 -22.67
CA SER A 30 7.89 59.98 -23.44
C SER A 30 9.29 59.77 -22.77
N THR A 31 10.13 58.80 -23.21
CA THR A 31 10.81 58.77 -24.53
C THR A 31 11.25 57.38 -25.04
N SER A 32 11.36 57.29 -26.39
CA SER A 32 12.02 56.27 -27.26
C SER A 32 11.56 54.79 -27.26
N GLN A 33 11.77 54.01 -28.32
CA GLN A 33 11.39 54.22 -29.74
C GLN A 33 11.33 52.85 -30.48
N ASP A 34 10.63 52.80 -31.63
CA ASP A 34 10.60 51.75 -32.68
C ASP A 34 10.24 50.30 -32.21
N ILE A 35 9.06 49.69 -32.44
CA ILE A 35 8.11 49.56 -33.59
C ILE A 35 8.48 48.43 -34.58
N GLN A 36 7.91 47.23 -34.39
CA GLN A 36 6.90 46.62 -35.29
C GLN A 36 6.28 45.33 -34.68
N ASP A 37 5.09 44.96 -35.16
CA ASP A 37 4.15 44.00 -34.56
C ASP A 37 4.46 42.51 -34.79
N TRP A 38 3.96 41.66 -33.87
CA TRP A 38 3.41 40.32 -34.14
C TRP A 38 2.48 39.89 -32.98
N ALA A 39 1.35 40.59 -32.82
CA ALA A 39 0.35 40.27 -31.81
C ALA A 39 -0.75 39.34 -32.37
N VAL A 40 -0.54 38.03 -32.26
CA VAL A 40 -1.56 36.99 -32.55
C VAL A 40 -1.38 35.83 -31.58
N LEU A 41 -2.40 35.53 -30.75
CA LEU A 41 -2.80 34.19 -30.25
C LEU A 41 -3.83 34.23 -29.11
N ASP A 42 -4.09 35.39 -28.49
CA ASP A 42 -5.19 35.54 -27.54
C ASP A 42 -6.47 35.97 -28.30
N ASP A 43 -7.61 35.35 -27.93
CA ASP A 43 -9.01 35.54 -28.41
C ASP A 43 -9.40 35.15 -29.87
N LEU A 44 -10.38 34.24 -30.00
CA LEU A 44 -11.31 34.10 -31.13
C LEU A 44 -12.56 33.28 -30.73
N SER A 45 -13.74 33.91 -30.62
CA SER A 45 -15.02 33.21 -30.82
C SER A 45 -16.16 34.14 -31.32
N GLY A 46 -16.83 33.74 -32.42
CA GLY A 46 -17.90 34.51 -33.08
C GLY A 46 -17.38 35.60 -34.03
N ASP A 47 -18.03 35.92 -35.16
CA ASP A 47 -19.20 35.32 -35.82
C ASP A 47 -19.04 35.42 -37.36
N SER A 48 -20.11 35.25 -38.14
CA SER A 48 -20.08 34.63 -39.47
C SER A 48 -20.70 35.47 -40.60
N THR A 49 -20.20 35.33 -41.84
CA THR A 49 -20.91 34.77 -43.03
C THR A 49 -20.36 35.19 -44.42
N SER A 50 -20.35 34.22 -45.34
CA SER A 50 -20.31 34.37 -46.83
C SER A 50 -18.98 34.85 -47.48
N SER A 51 -18.65 34.56 -48.76
CA SER A 51 -19.42 33.92 -49.84
C SER A 51 -18.56 33.18 -50.92
N GLN A 52 -19.10 32.06 -51.44
CA GLN A 52 -19.01 31.53 -52.82
C GLN A 52 -17.73 30.85 -53.41
N PHE A 53 -18.04 29.71 -54.06
CA PHE A 53 -17.32 28.79 -54.98
C PHE A 53 -16.75 29.45 -56.28
N PRO A 54 -15.86 28.82 -57.10
CA PRO A 54 -15.75 27.38 -57.49
C PRO A 54 -14.40 26.69 -57.15
N ARG A 55 -14.18 25.35 -57.17
CA ARG A 55 -14.78 24.16 -57.83
C ARG A 55 -14.13 23.79 -59.20
N ASP A 56 -13.41 22.65 -59.26
CA ASP A 56 -13.58 21.52 -60.20
C ASP A 56 -12.41 20.48 -60.05
N ASP A 57 -12.46 19.37 -60.81
CA ASP A 57 -11.83 18.06 -60.51
C ASP A 57 -10.52 17.71 -61.30
N VAL A 58 -10.05 16.45 -61.14
CA VAL A 58 -9.38 15.55 -62.13
C VAL A 58 -7.90 15.12 -61.91
N VAL A 59 -7.76 13.96 -61.24
CA VAL A 59 -6.99 12.73 -61.58
C VAL A 59 -5.84 12.75 -62.64
N SER A 60 -4.64 12.28 -62.24
CA SER A 60 -3.71 11.35 -62.95
C SER A 60 -2.48 11.06 -62.05
N SER A 61 -2.02 9.83 -61.73
CA SER A 61 -1.59 8.63 -62.50
C SER A 61 -0.22 8.81 -63.20
N ILE A 62 0.87 8.07 -62.89
CA ILE A 62 1.21 6.71 -63.40
C ILE A 62 2.53 6.13 -62.78
N SER A 63 2.65 4.79 -62.64
CA SER A 63 3.85 3.89 -62.41
C SER A 63 4.85 4.19 -61.26
N ALA A 64 5.30 3.24 -60.40
CA ALA A 64 5.95 1.91 -60.58
C ALA A 64 7.43 1.99 -61.07
N SER A 65 8.40 1.17 -60.60
CA SER A 65 8.35 -0.28 -60.31
C SER A 65 9.53 -0.84 -59.47
N MET A 66 9.30 -2.03 -58.85
CA MET A 66 10.19 -3.19 -58.51
C MET A 66 11.65 -3.05 -57.93
N GLY A 67 12.01 -3.95 -57.00
CA GLY A 67 13.40 -4.27 -56.54
C GLY A 67 14.04 -5.46 -57.31
N PRO A 68 14.94 -6.31 -56.75
CA PRO A 68 15.39 -6.45 -55.35
C PRO A 68 16.94 -6.58 -55.17
N THR A 69 17.41 -7.17 -54.05
CA THR A 69 18.82 -7.43 -53.63
C THR A 69 19.61 -8.42 -54.51
N PRO A 70 20.97 -8.36 -54.52
CA PRO A 70 21.74 -9.46 -53.87
C PRO A 70 23.14 -9.15 -53.26
N ALA A 71 23.48 -9.92 -52.21
CA ALA A 71 24.76 -10.61 -51.86
C ALA A 71 26.19 -10.00 -52.03
N TRP A 72 26.93 -10.03 -50.90
CA TRP A 72 28.28 -10.62 -50.67
C TRP A 72 29.63 -10.00 -51.17
N ALA A 73 30.47 -9.67 -50.17
CA ALA A 73 31.84 -10.22 -49.91
C ALA A 73 33.12 -9.35 -50.05
N HIS A 74 34.13 -9.78 -49.26
CA HIS A 74 35.59 -9.51 -49.27
C HIS A 74 36.19 -8.23 -48.63
N SER A 75 36.85 -8.44 -47.48
CA SER A 75 38.05 -7.71 -46.99
C SER A 75 39.32 -8.20 -47.74
N PRO A 76 40.52 -7.54 -47.70
CA PRO A 76 41.32 -7.18 -46.48
C PRO A 76 41.95 -5.75 -46.57
N GLY A 77 42.82 -5.25 -45.65
CA GLY A 77 43.26 -5.68 -44.32
C GLY A 77 44.73 -5.29 -43.99
N LEU A 78 45.04 -5.00 -42.71
CA LEU A 78 46.39 -4.84 -42.08
C LEU A 78 47.25 -3.64 -42.59
N SER A 79 48.24 -3.06 -41.87
CA SER A 79 48.98 -3.48 -40.66
C SER A 79 49.52 -2.29 -39.82
N THR A 80 49.70 -2.50 -38.50
CA THR A 80 50.79 -2.09 -37.55
C THR A 80 51.59 -0.76 -37.76
N SER A 81 52.07 -0.03 -36.73
CA SER A 81 52.64 -0.50 -35.44
C SER A 81 52.80 0.58 -34.35
N SER A 82 52.56 0.19 -33.07
CA SER A 82 53.41 0.41 -31.87
C SER A 82 53.87 1.83 -31.40
N LEU A 83 54.16 2.13 -30.12
CA LEU A 83 54.22 1.33 -28.87
C LEU A 83 54.24 2.26 -27.61
N SER A 84 53.46 1.95 -26.56
CA SER A 84 53.93 1.99 -25.14
C SER A 84 52.87 1.49 -24.14
N SER A 85 53.32 0.62 -23.22
CA SER A 85 52.81 0.22 -21.87
C SER A 85 51.53 0.86 -21.28
N TYR A 86 50.69 0.17 -20.49
CA TYR A 86 50.84 -1.13 -19.77
C TYR A 86 49.53 -1.97 -19.84
N VAL A 87 49.55 -3.23 -19.34
CA VAL A 87 48.52 -4.29 -19.58
C VAL A 87 48.21 -5.08 -18.27
N PRO A 88 47.29 -6.06 -18.23
CA PRO A 88 45.85 -5.95 -17.92
C PRO A 88 45.45 -6.52 -16.52
N ILE A 89 44.15 -6.46 -16.20
CA ILE A 89 43.48 -7.44 -15.31
C ILE A 89 42.20 -7.93 -16.00
N ASP A 90 41.99 -9.25 -16.04
CA ASP A 90 40.76 -9.86 -16.57
C ASP A 90 39.57 -9.67 -15.62
N TYR A 91 38.40 -9.37 -16.19
CA TYR A 91 37.10 -9.71 -15.61
C TYR A 91 36.14 -10.12 -16.72
N THR A 92 35.74 -11.40 -16.73
CA THR A 92 34.78 -11.94 -17.69
C THR A 92 33.38 -11.38 -17.43
N MET A 93 32.82 -10.68 -18.43
CA MET A 93 31.52 -10.03 -18.31
C MET A 93 30.37 -11.03 -18.38
N THR A 94 29.40 -10.92 -17.45
CA THR A 94 28.04 -11.48 -17.64
C THR A 94 26.94 -10.78 -16.82
N HIS A 95 27.18 -9.55 -16.34
CA HIS A 95 26.18 -8.75 -15.65
C HIS A 95 26.21 -7.27 -16.06
N LEU A 96 25.04 -6.73 -16.42
CA LEU A 96 24.42 -5.51 -15.86
C LEU A 96 23.08 -5.26 -16.56
N SER A 97 22.06 -4.83 -15.81
CA SER A 97 20.73 -4.50 -16.31
C SER A 97 20.26 -3.17 -15.71
N PRO A 98 19.40 -2.39 -16.39
CA PRO A 98 19.33 -0.95 -16.18
C PRO A 98 18.58 -0.53 -14.91
N GLY A 99 19.13 0.44 -14.18
CA GLY A 99 18.52 1.06 -12.99
C GLY A 99 19.51 1.48 -11.92
N SER A 100 20.73 0.92 -11.92
CA SER A 100 21.72 1.17 -10.88
C SER A 100 22.39 2.55 -10.96
N LEU A 101 22.03 3.45 -10.04
CA LEU A 101 23.07 4.21 -9.34
C LEU A 101 23.86 3.25 -8.44
N PRO A 102 25.18 3.42 -8.27
CA PRO A 102 25.96 2.61 -7.33
C PRO A 102 25.72 3.10 -5.89
N LEU A 103 24.58 2.72 -5.31
CA LEU A 103 24.36 2.71 -3.86
C LEU A 103 24.93 1.44 -3.21
N GLY A 104 25.39 0.47 -4.02
CA GLY A 104 26.28 -0.62 -3.61
C GLY A 104 27.72 -0.13 -3.40
N GLY A 105 27.89 0.75 -2.42
CA GLY A 105 29.14 1.42 -2.07
C GLY A 105 28.84 2.60 -1.15
N HIS A 106 29.73 2.89 -0.20
CA HIS A 106 29.53 4.00 0.75
C HIS A 106 29.22 5.31 0.01
N ILE A 107 28.23 6.07 0.50
CA ILE A 107 28.07 7.48 0.11
C ILE A 107 29.19 8.28 0.76
N GLY A 108 30.37 8.20 0.15
CA GLY A 108 31.46 9.13 0.37
C GLY A 108 31.07 10.48 -0.22
N LEU A 109 30.40 11.31 0.58
CA LEU A 109 30.28 12.74 0.30
C LEU A 109 31.68 13.26 -0.06
N SER A 110 31.82 13.89 -1.23
CA SER A 110 33.11 14.25 -1.80
C SER A 110 33.94 15.06 -0.80
N GLN A 111 35.14 14.59 -0.46
CA GLN A 111 36.03 15.17 0.57
C GLN A 111 36.59 16.57 0.22
N THR A 112 36.06 17.21 -0.82
CA THR A 112 36.48 18.51 -1.35
C THR A 112 35.70 19.66 -0.71
N GLU A 113 36.28 20.19 0.38
CA GLU A 113 36.31 21.63 0.69
C GLU A 113 35.04 22.36 1.18
N ILE A 114 34.37 21.85 2.23
CA ILE A 114 33.97 22.73 3.35
C ILE A 114 34.40 22.11 4.68
N LEU A 115 35.16 22.87 5.47
CA LEU A 115 35.55 22.50 6.84
C LEU A 115 34.36 22.64 7.80
N GLY A 116 33.93 21.54 8.43
CA GLY A 116 33.02 21.61 9.58
C GLY A 116 32.16 20.36 9.81
N HIS A 117 32.68 19.41 10.61
CA HIS A 117 32.01 18.38 11.44
C HIS A 117 30.79 17.54 10.98
N ASP A 118 30.11 17.86 9.88
CA ASP A 118 28.71 17.49 9.65
C ASP A 118 28.54 16.51 8.46
N SER A 119 29.31 15.41 8.50
CA SER A 119 29.17 14.33 7.49
C SER A 119 27.80 13.64 7.61
N LEU A 120 26.98 13.74 6.57
CA LEU A 120 25.71 13.02 6.46
C LEU A 120 25.99 11.54 6.17
N THR A 121 26.19 10.78 7.25
CA THR A 121 26.07 9.32 7.24
C THR A 121 24.59 8.96 7.30
N LEU A 122 24.15 8.05 6.42
CA LEU A 122 22.77 7.55 6.39
C LEU A 122 22.69 6.23 7.17
N GLY A 123 21.69 6.12 8.05
CA GLY A 123 21.28 4.86 8.64
C GLY A 123 20.33 4.08 7.73
N HIS A 124 19.85 2.94 8.22
CA HIS A 124 18.97 2.05 7.45
C HIS A 124 17.67 2.76 7.03
N GLU A 125 17.04 3.49 7.95
CA GLU A 125 15.82 4.26 7.70
C GLU A 125 16.02 5.40 6.68
N GLU A 126 17.15 6.12 6.71
CA GLU A 126 17.40 7.14 5.68
C GLU A 126 17.69 6.55 4.30
N TYR A 127 18.35 5.39 4.22
CA TYR A 127 18.52 4.66 2.97
C TYR A 127 17.19 4.15 2.41
N GLU A 128 16.34 3.58 3.26
CA GLU A 128 14.99 3.15 2.91
C GLU A 128 14.12 4.34 2.46
N ALA A 129 14.19 5.47 3.18
CA ALA A 129 13.50 6.70 2.83
C ALA A 129 13.92 7.22 1.44
N LEU A 130 15.23 7.28 1.14
CA LEU A 130 15.67 7.70 -0.21
C LEU A 130 15.27 6.68 -1.30
N GLY A 131 15.23 5.38 -0.99
CA GLY A 131 14.69 4.35 -1.87
C GLY A 131 13.18 4.53 -2.13
N HIS A 132 12.41 4.82 -1.07
CA HIS A 132 11.00 5.21 -1.17
C HIS A 132 10.82 6.49 -1.97
N TYR A 133 11.69 7.49 -1.77
CA TYR A 133 11.63 8.72 -2.54
C TYR A 133 11.77 8.43 -4.03
N GLN A 134 12.82 7.69 -4.42
CA GLN A 134 13.10 7.36 -5.83
C GLN A 134 11.99 6.54 -6.50
N ASN A 135 11.37 5.60 -5.78
CA ASN A 135 10.43 4.64 -6.37
C ASN A 135 8.95 4.99 -6.12
N GLY A 136 8.58 5.32 -4.87
CA GLY A 136 7.18 5.52 -4.44
C GLY A 136 6.73 6.97 -4.35
N PHE A 137 7.61 7.93 -4.00
CA PHE A 137 7.30 9.36 -4.01
C PHE A 137 7.31 9.92 -5.44
N CYS A 138 8.33 9.59 -6.24
CA CYS A 138 8.49 10.14 -7.58
C CYS A 138 7.28 9.89 -8.50
N LEU A 139 6.60 8.74 -8.39
CA LEU A 139 5.42 8.39 -9.18
C LEU A 139 4.28 9.42 -9.07
N VAL A 140 4.02 9.98 -7.89
CA VAL A 140 2.90 10.94 -7.72
C VAL A 140 3.28 12.40 -8.07
N HIS A 141 4.54 12.62 -8.46
CA HIS A 141 5.04 13.94 -8.88
C HIS A 141 5.50 13.96 -10.36
N THR A 142 5.27 12.90 -11.15
CA THR A 142 5.74 12.86 -12.54
C THR A 142 4.83 12.04 -13.45
N SER A 143 4.77 12.38 -14.74
CA SER A 143 4.05 11.61 -15.78
C SER A 143 5.00 10.69 -16.56
N LYS A 144 5.94 10.06 -15.84
CA LYS A 144 7.11 9.36 -16.39
C LYS A 144 7.44 8.15 -15.51
N ALA A 145 8.18 7.19 -16.05
CA ALA A 145 8.71 6.10 -15.24
C ALA A 145 9.62 6.65 -14.12
N ALA A 146 9.35 6.27 -12.87
CA ALA A 146 9.91 6.92 -11.67
C ALA A 146 11.43 7.12 -11.72
N ALA A 147 12.17 6.08 -12.13
CA ALA A 147 13.64 6.08 -12.23
C ALA A 147 14.22 7.18 -13.15
N TRP A 148 13.46 7.66 -14.13
CA TRP A 148 13.87 8.68 -15.10
C TRP A 148 13.28 10.07 -14.81
N SER A 149 12.51 10.19 -13.73
CA SER A 149 11.74 11.38 -13.39
C SER A 149 12.60 12.57 -12.96
N PHE A 150 12.01 13.77 -12.98
CA PHE A 150 12.64 14.98 -12.47
C PHE A 150 13.04 14.90 -10.98
N PRO A 151 12.21 14.37 -10.05
CA PRO A 151 12.61 14.25 -8.65
C PRO A 151 13.73 13.22 -8.41
N VAL A 152 13.85 12.13 -9.19
CA VAL A 152 15.07 11.29 -9.12
C VAL A 152 16.29 12.08 -9.60
N LEU A 153 16.19 12.76 -10.74
CA LEU A 153 17.27 13.60 -11.28
C LEU A 153 17.69 14.70 -10.28
N LEU A 154 16.74 15.28 -9.55
CA LEU A 154 16.97 16.28 -8.51
C LEU A 154 17.90 15.74 -7.42
N LEU A 155 17.64 14.53 -6.89
CA LEU A 155 18.54 13.87 -5.92
C LEU A 155 19.95 13.66 -6.50
N GLN A 156 20.05 13.22 -7.76
CA GLN A 156 21.36 13.04 -8.40
C GLN A 156 22.14 14.36 -8.45
N LYS A 157 21.46 15.45 -8.80
CA LYS A 157 22.07 16.78 -8.90
C LYS A 157 22.48 17.35 -7.55
N VAL A 158 21.78 17.07 -6.45
CA VAL A 158 22.13 17.62 -5.12
C VAL A 158 22.89 16.67 -4.20
N SER A 159 23.31 15.50 -4.68
CA SER A 159 24.03 14.49 -3.90
C SER A 159 25.34 14.98 -3.24
N TYR A 160 25.91 16.12 -3.69
CA TYR A 160 27.05 16.78 -3.05
C TYR A 160 26.68 17.66 -1.84
N SER A 161 25.42 18.11 -1.74
CA SER A 161 24.95 19.02 -0.69
C SER A 161 24.38 18.24 0.50
N ALA A 162 25.07 18.28 1.63
CA ALA A 162 24.54 17.75 2.89
C ALA A 162 23.26 18.48 3.35
N ILE A 163 23.07 19.76 2.99
CA ILE A 163 21.87 20.54 3.33
C ILE A 163 20.67 20.00 2.54
N ALA A 164 20.78 19.98 1.21
CA ALA A 164 19.70 19.53 0.34
C ALA A 164 19.40 18.03 0.52
N MET A 165 20.41 17.19 0.78
CA MET A 165 20.20 15.76 1.07
C MET A 165 19.53 15.53 2.44
N ARG A 166 19.85 16.30 3.49
CA ARG A 166 19.10 16.23 4.76
C ARG A 166 17.63 16.63 4.59
N TYR A 167 17.35 17.67 3.79
CA TYR A 167 15.98 18.05 3.44
C TYR A 167 15.25 16.97 2.63
N ALA A 168 15.92 16.36 1.63
CA ALA A 168 15.38 15.25 0.85
C ALA A 168 15.02 14.05 1.74
N VAL A 169 15.94 13.66 2.65
CA VAL A 169 15.73 12.63 3.67
C VAL A 169 14.55 12.97 4.58
N ALA A 170 14.43 14.21 5.05
CA ALA A 170 13.32 14.62 5.91
C ALA A 170 11.96 14.52 5.20
N VAL A 171 11.85 15.01 3.97
CA VAL A 171 10.64 14.88 3.12
C VAL A 171 10.32 13.41 2.83
N ALA A 172 11.35 12.61 2.54
CA ALA A 172 11.20 11.19 2.23
C ALA A 172 10.72 10.38 3.44
N LEU A 173 11.32 10.59 4.61
CA LEU A 173 10.89 9.99 5.88
C LEU A 173 9.47 10.41 6.23
N GLN A 174 9.06 11.66 5.94
CA GLN A 174 7.72 12.16 6.22
C GLN A 174 6.64 11.57 5.28
N ASP A 175 6.90 11.42 3.97
CA ASP A 175 5.97 10.72 3.08
C ASP A 175 5.95 9.20 3.34
N LEU A 176 7.06 8.64 3.84
CA LEU A 176 7.13 7.23 4.25
C LEU A 176 6.37 7.00 5.57
N ASP A 177 6.55 7.83 6.60
CA ASP A 177 5.73 7.88 7.84
C ASP A 177 4.24 8.00 7.50
N ALA A 178 3.88 8.93 6.61
CA ALA A 178 2.50 9.13 6.17
C ALA A 178 1.91 7.97 5.33
N ARG A 179 2.74 7.03 4.86
CA ARG A 179 2.31 5.78 4.19
C ARG A 179 2.32 4.57 5.11
N ARG A 180 3.27 4.48 6.05
CA ARG A 180 3.29 3.51 7.16
C ARG A 180 2.10 3.73 8.10
N HIS A 181 1.69 4.99 8.32
CA HIS A 181 0.65 5.40 9.26
C HIS A 181 -0.43 6.25 8.58
N PRO A 182 -1.17 5.71 7.57
CA PRO A 182 -2.07 6.47 6.71
C PRO A 182 -3.30 7.05 7.45
N GLU A 183 -3.58 6.57 8.66
CA GLU A 183 -4.62 7.09 9.55
C GLU A 183 -4.20 8.37 10.31
N GLY A 184 -2.90 8.68 10.35
CA GLY A 184 -2.34 9.85 11.04
C GLY A 184 -2.01 9.63 12.53
N LEU A 185 -2.07 8.39 13.00
CA LEU A 185 -1.84 7.98 14.39
C LEU A 185 -0.41 7.42 14.58
N THR A 186 0.55 8.28 14.88
CA THR A 186 1.75 7.88 15.64
C THR A 186 1.51 8.15 17.13
N LEU A 187 2.17 7.38 18.01
CA LEU A 187 1.81 7.20 19.44
C LEU A 187 1.54 8.49 20.24
N ASN A 188 2.16 9.62 19.89
CA ASN A 188 2.05 10.89 20.61
C ASN A 188 1.58 12.07 19.72
N GLY A 189 1.07 11.81 18.52
CA GLY A 189 0.64 12.85 17.56
C GLY A 189 1.78 13.68 16.93
N GLN A 190 3.02 13.47 17.35
CA GLN A 190 4.22 14.15 16.85
C GLN A 190 4.67 13.61 15.49
N GLU A 191 5.38 14.45 14.73
CA GLU A 191 6.04 14.06 13.48
C GLU A 191 7.21 13.11 13.74
N SER A 192 7.61 12.31 12.74
CA SER A 192 8.79 11.44 12.81
C SER A 192 9.99 12.23 13.36
N THR A 193 10.50 11.81 14.51
CA THR A 193 11.56 12.52 15.23
C THR A 193 12.86 12.56 14.42
N LEU A 194 13.10 11.54 13.57
CA LEU A 194 14.21 11.50 12.64
C LEU A 194 14.03 12.51 11.48
N ALA A 195 12.83 12.58 10.90
CA ALA A 195 12.51 13.56 9.85
C ALA A 195 12.65 15.01 10.37
N PHE A 196 12.06 15.29 11.54
CA PHE A 196 12.14 16.60 12.21
C PHE A 196 13.58 16.96 12.60
N SER A 197 14.41 15.98 13.01
CA SER A 197 15.83 16.19 13.29
C SER A 197 16.63 16.57 12.04
N HIS A 198 16.48 15.84 10.93
CA HIS A 198 17.15 16.17 9.67
C HIS A 198 16.69 17.53 9.12
N PHE A 199 15.38 17.80 9.17
CA PHE A 199 14.79 19.10 8.82
C PHE A 199 15.41 20.23 9.66
N THR A 200 15.35 20.15 10.99
CA THR A 200 15.83 21.21 11.89
C THR A 200 17.32 21.49 11.71
N ARG A 201 18.14 20.46 11.48
CA ARG A 201 19.57 20.60 11.16
C ARG A 201 19.76 21.31 9.81
N ALA A 202 19.04 20.88 8.77
CA ALA A 202 19.14 21.46 7.44
C ALA A 202 18.65 22.91 7.38
N SER A 203 17.54 23.25 8.05
CA SER A 203 17.05 24.62 8.17
C SER A 203 18.04 25.52 8.91
N SER A 204 18.68 25.02 9.96
CA SER A 204 19.71 25.76 10.70
C SER A 204 20.94 26.04 9.83
N ALA A 205 21.47 25.01 9.16
CA ALA A 205 22.62 25.13 8.25
C ALA A 205 22.32 26.04 7.05
N PHE A 206 21.13 25.93 6.46
CA PHE A 206 20.71 26.77 5.32
C PHE A 206 20.54 28.23 5.71
N ARG A 207 19.92 28.53 6.87
CA ARG A 207 19.80 29.90 7.40
C ARG A 207 21.16 30.50 7.75
N GLU A 208 22.17 29.69 8.04
CA GLU A 208 23.55 30.14 8.23
C GLU A 208 24.25 30.41 6.89
N SER A 209 24.19 29.47 5.94
CA SER A 209 24.71 29.65 4.57
C SER A 209 24.16 30.92 3.91
N MET A 210 22.84 31.13 3.99
CA MET A 210 22.15 32.32 3.45
C MET A 210 22.47 33.65 4.16
N ARG A 211 23.21 33.63 5.30
CA ARG A 211 23.73 34.84 5.97
C ARG A 211 25.19 35.12 5.61
N GLN A 212 25.95 34.15 5.10
CA GLN A 212 27.37 34.29 4.78
C GLN A 212 27.57 34.91 3.38
N SER A 213 27.43 36.24 3.29
CA SER A 213 27.41 37.03 2.06
C SER A 213 28.69 37.04 1.19
N ALA A 214 29.67 36.17 1.47
CA ALA A 214 31.00 36.17 0.84
C ALA A 214 31.26 34.99 -0.10
N LYS A 215 30.35 34.01 -0.19
CA LYS A 215 30.46 32.85 -1.10
C LYS A 215 29.67 33.07 -2.39
N PRO A 216 30.10 32.52 -3.54
CA PRO A 216 29.26 32.44 -4.73
C PRO A 216 28.02 31.59 -4.43
N VAL A 217 26.86 32.03 -4.93
CA VAL A 217 25.57 31.41 -4.62
C VAL A 217 25.39 30.13 -5.45
N ASP A 218 25.25 28.99 -4.77
CA ASP A 218 24.82 27.76 -5.42
C ASP A 218 23.30 27.80 -5.67
N HIS A 219 22.93 28.03 -6.92
CA HIS A 219 21.53 28.07 -7.35
C HIS A 219 20.83 26.70 -7.35
N VAL A 220 21.59 25.60 -7.47
CA VAL A 220 21.07 24.23 -7.45
C VAL A 220 20.75 23.81 -6.02
N GLU A 221 21.69 23.97 -5.09
CA GLU A 221 21.46 23.74 -3.66
C GLU A 221 20.33 24.62 -3.13
N THR A 222 20.34 25.92 -3.46
CA THR A 222 19.39 26.89 -2.89
C THR A 222 17.95 26.63 -3.34
N LEU A 223 17.69 26.49 -4.65
CA LEU A 223 16.33 26.23 -5.14
C LEU A 223 15.82 24.84 -4.73
N THR A 224 16.70 23.84 -4.63
CA THR A 224 16.32 22.50 -4.17
C THR A 224 15.96 22.50 -2.69
N THR A 225 16.73 23.24 -1.89
CA THR A 225 16.44 23.46 -0.47
C THR A 225 15.10 24.14 -0.29
N PHE A 226 14.80 25.20 -1.05
CA PHE A 226 13.47 25.85 -1.01
C PHE A 226 12.35 24.89 -1.41
N TYR A 227 12.52 24.09 -2.48
CA TYR A 227 11.52 23.10 -2.89
C TYR A 227 11.22 22.08 -1.78
N PHE A 228 12.23 21.42 -1.22
CA PHE A 228 12.01 20.44 -0.15
C PHE A 228 11.47 21.08 1.14
N HIS A 229 11.84 22.32 1.45
CA HIS A 229 11.30 23.05 2.60
C HIS A 229 9.78 23.27 2.45
N TYR A 230 9.30 23.65 1.25
CA TYR A 230 7.86 23.73 0.97
C TYR A 230 7.15 22.38 1.09
N VAL A 231 7.71 21.31 0.48
CA VAL A 231 7.09 19.98 0.54
C VAL A 231 6.99 19.50 1.99
N TYR A 232 8.04 19.67 2.79
CA TYR A 232 8.02 19.29 4.21
C TYR A 232 6.90 20.03 4.96
N LEU A 233 6.88 21.36 4.87
CA LEU A 233 5.92 22.22 5.58
C LEU A 233 4.46 21.98 5.15
N THR A 234 4.20 21.77 3.85
CA THR A 234 2.84 21.54 3.33
C THR A 234 2.30 20.12 3.60
N HIS A 235 3.19 19.17 3.90
CA HIS A 235 2.88 17.79 4.29
C HIS A 235 2.84 17.58 5.83
N GLN A 236 3.11 18.62 6.63
CA GLN A 236 3.05 18.55 8.10
C GLN A 236 1.65 18.18 8.62
N ARG A 237 1.60 17.60 9.82
CA ARG A 237 0.30 17.24 10.42
C ARG A 237 -0.50 18.48 10.85
N ALA A 238 0.16 19.45 11.47
CA ALA A 238 -0.34 20.80 11.68
C ALA A 238 0.51 21.75 10.84
N VAL A 239 -0.09 22.44 9.88
CA VAL A 239 0.66 23.24 8.88
C VAL A 239 1.12 24.56 9.49
N ASN A 240 2.43 24.78 9.55
CA ASN A 240 2.98 26.04 10.03
C ASN A 240 2.83 27.17 9.00
N LYS A 241 1.66 27.82 9.03
CA LYS A 241 1.28 28.95 8.17
C LYS A 241 2.27 30.13 8.23
N GLU A 242 2.92 30.35 9.37
CA GLU A 242 3.87 31.45 9.57
C GLU A 242 5.23 31.17 8.92
N GLU A 243 5.76 29.94 9.01
CA GLU A 243 6.97 29.53 8.27
C GLU A 243 6.70 29.55 6.76
N LEU A 244 5.60 28.97 6.28
CA LEU A 244 5.25 28.97 4.85
C LEU A 244 5.19 30.38 4.24
N HIS A 245 4.65 31.36 4.95
CA HIS A 245 4.64 32.74 4.47
C HIS A 245 6.06 33.35 4.45
N LYS A 246 6.86 33.16 5.50
CA LYS A 246 8.27 33.60 5.57
C LYS A 246 9.15 32.93 4.49
N LEU A 247 8.89 31.67 4.18
CA LEU A 247 9.54 30.90 3.12
C LEU A 247 9.22 31.50 1.75
N SER A 248 7.96 31.80 1.48
CA SER A 248 7.51 32.46 0.25
C SER A 248 8.16 33.84 0.06
N GLU A 249 8.17 34.69 1.09
CA GLU A 249 8.92 35.95 1.04
C GLU A 249 10.43 35.72 0.79
N ALA A 250 11.04 34.71 1.42
CA ALA A 250 12.47 34.44 1.30
C ALA A 250 12.84 33.99 -0.11
N VAL A 251 11.98 33.20 -0.77
CA VAL A 251 12.13 32.85 -2.19
C VAL A 251 12.00 34.09 -3.07
N VAL A 252 10.99 34.94 -2.89
CA VAL A 252 10.87 36.18 -3.68
C VAL A 252 12.08 37.09 -3.48
N ARG A 253 12.53 37.29 -2.24
CA ARG A 253 13.75 38.05 -1.92
C ARG A 253 15.00 37.44 -2.56
N TYR A 254 15.08 36.12 -2.68
CA TYR A 254 16.17 35.44 -3.39
C TYR A 254 16.10 35.64 -4.90
N LEU A 255 14.93 35.46 -5.52
CA LEU A 255 14.73 35.66 -6.97
C LEU A 255 15.06 37.09 -7.39
N GLN A 256 14.67 38.07 -6.58
CA GLN A 256 14.99 39.49 -6.78
C GLN A 256 16.48 39.82 -6.62
N ARG A 257 17.15 39.28 -5.59
CA ARG A 257 18.58 39.56 -5.31
C ARG A 257 19.55 38.87 -6.27
N SER A 258 19.18 37.71 -6.80
CA SER A 258 20.00 36.93 -7.73
C SER A 258 19.71 37.22 -9.20
N SER A 259 18.60 37.92 -9.50
CA SER A 259 18.04 38.08 -10.84
C SER A 259 17.88 36.75 -11.62
N ILE A 260 17.79 35.62 -10.91
CA ILE A 260 17.92 34.29 -11.52
C ILE A 260 16.85 34.00 -12.58
N GLY A 261 15.62 34.51 -12.42
CA GLY A 261 14.57 34.36 -13.43
C GLY A 261 14.99 34.93 -14.79
N ASP A 262 15.64 36.10 -14.79
CA ASP A 262 16.14 36.73 -16.00
C ASP A 262 17.40 36.02 -16.52
N VAL A 263 18.36 35.69 -15.65
CA VAL A 263 19.58 34.92 -16.00
C VAL A 263 19.24 33.57 -16.65
N LEU A 264 18.21 32.88 -16.17
CA LEU A 264 17.71 31.63 -16.73
C LEU A 264 17.05 31.79 -18.11
N THR A 265 16.59 32.99 -18.47
CA THR A 265 15.76 33.25 -19.65
C THR A 265 16.33 34.25 -20.66
N ILE A 266 17.60 34.66 -20.50
CA ILE A 266 18.39 35.39 -21.50
C ILE A 266 18.77 34.48 -22.68
N SER A 267 18.66 35.01 -23.90
CA SER A 267 18.80 34.25 -25.16
C SER A 267 20.18 34.38 -25.79
N ALA A 268 21.02 33.37 -25.60
CA ALA A 268 22.07 32.87 -26.52
C ALA A 268 23.15 33.81 -27.13
N THR A 269 23.16 35.13 -26.90
CA THR A 269 24.12 36.06 -27.55
C THR A 269 25.27 36.54 -26.67
N GLU A 270 25.27 36.20 -25.37
CA GLU A 270 26.40 36.41 -24.47
C GLU A 270 26.97 35.05 -24.00
N PRO A 271 28.28 34.96 -23.66
CA PRO A 271 28.94 33.74 -23.19
C PRO A 271 28.54 33.39 -21.75
N ALA A 272 27.27 33.02 -21.57
CA ALA A 272 26.72 32.63 -20.28
C ALA A 272 27.46 31.42 -19.71
N THR A 273 27.96 31.55 -18.48
CA THR A 273 28.76 30.57 -17.72
C THR A 273 28.04 29.27 -17.38
N MET A 274 26.79 29.09 -17.84
CA MET A 274 25.89 28.02 -17.44
C MET A 274 25.34 27.26 -18.66
N THR A 275 25.58 25.95 -18.67
CA THR A 275 25.25 25.05 -19.78
C THR A 275 23.73 24.96 -20.03
N PRO A 276 23.29 24.61 -21.25
CA PRO A 276 21.87 24.39 -21.55
C PRO A 276 21.21 23.31 -20.67
N SER A 277 21.99 22.29 -20.29
CA SER A 277 21.58 21.22 -19.38
C SER A 277 21.28 21.76 -17.97
N MET A 278 22.17 22.59 -17.41
CA MET A 278 21.95 23.21 -16.10
C MET A 278 20.83 24.26 -16.12
N ARG A 279 20.76 25.08 -17.18
CA ARG A 279 19.72 26.09 -17.36
C ARG A 279 18.31 25.49 -17.42
N SER A 280 18.13 24.44 -18.23
CA SER A 280 16.84 23.75 -18.33
C SER A 280 16.42 23.05 -17.04
N PHE A 281 17.38 22.47 -16.31
CA PHE A 281 17.17 21.90 -14.97
C PHE A 281 16.68 22.96 -13.96
N LEU A 282 17.38 24.09 -13.84
CA LEU A 282 17.01 25.17 -12.93
C LEU A 282 15.66 25.81 -13.29
N CYS A 283 15.35 25.98 -14.58
CA CYS A 283 14.01 26.41 -15.02
C CYS A 283 12.92 25.43 -14.57
N ARG A 284 13.17 24.11 -14.67
CA ARG A 284 12.20 23.09 -14.23
C ARG A 284 12.02 23.10 -12.72
N LEU A 285 13.10 23.24 -11.96
CA LEU A 285 13.08 23.34 -10.50
C LEU A 285 12.33 24.59 -10.02
N LEU A 286 12.52 25.74 -10.68
CA LEU A 286 11.82 26.97 -10.33
C LEU A 286 10.30 26.88 -10.59
N LEU A 287 9.86 26.14 -11.61
CA LEU A 287 8.44 25.84 -11.83
C LEU A 287 7.86 24.91 -10.73
N TRP A 288 8.69 24.05 -10.13
CA TRP A 288 8.28 23.21 -9.00
C TRP A 288 8.19 24.02 -7.70
N VAL A 289 9.12 24.95 -7.45
CA VAL A 289 9.00 25.92 -6.34
C VAL A 289 7.74 26.78 -6.49
N TYR A 290 7.41 27.24 -7.71
CA TYR A 290 6.16 27.95 -8.00
C TYR A 290 4.91 27.08 -7.79
N ARG A 291 4.96 25.78 -8.15
CA ARG A 291 3.88 24.82 -7.85
C ARG A 291 3.61 24.76 -6.35
N GLU A 292 4.61 24.51 -5.52
CA GLU A 292 4.38 24.30 -4.09
C GLU A 292 3.88 25.56 -3.36
N ASP A 293 4.31 26.76 -3.76
CA ASP A 293 3.78 28.03 -3.24
C ASP A 293 2.26 28.16 -3.50
N VAL A 294 1.81 27.82 -4.71
CA VAL A 294 0.38 27.79 -5.08
C VAL A 294 -0.40 26.66 -4.37
N TYR A 295 0.27 25.57 -3.98
CA TYR A 295 -0.35 24.52 -3.15
C TYR A 295 -0.48 24.93 -1.67
N ALA A 296 0.47 25.73 -1.17
CA ALA A 296 0.47 26.29 0.18
C ALA A 296 -0.65 27.33 0.40
N MET A 297 -1.05 28.07 -0.64
CA MET A 297 -2.23 28.96 -0.61
C MET A 297 -3.54 28.22 -0.29
N GLY A 298 -3.61 26.90 -0.43
CA GLY A 298 -4.74 26.11 0.09
C GLY A 298 -4.97 26.32 1.61
N TYR A 299 -3.94 26.68 2.37
CA TYR A 299 -3.99 26.84 3.82
C TYR A 299 -4.13 28.30 4.29
N ARG A 300 -4.42 29.26 3.41
CA ARG A 300 -4.50 30.72 3.72
C ARG A 300 -3.17 31.31 4.21
N CYS A 301 -2.09 30.97 3.52
CA CYS A 301 -0.73 31.49 3.72
C CYS A 301 0.08 31.42 2.40
N ALA A 302 1.29 31.99 2.39
CA ALA A 302 2.19 32.00 1.22
C ALA A 302 1.56 32.68 -0.03
N GLY A 303 2.08 32.42 -1.23
CA GLY A 303 1.58 32.96 -2.50
C GLY A 303 2.37 34.14 -3.09
N GLU A 304 3.47 34.57 -2.45
CA GLU A 304 4.26 35.70 -2.95
C GLU A 304 5.08 35.31 -4.20
N VAL A 305 5.53 34.06 -4.30
CA VAL A 305 6.18 33.56 -5.52
C VAL A 305 5.15 33.48 -6.64
N ALA A 306 3.92 33.09 -6.32
CA ALA A 306 2.82 33.01 -7.26
C ALA A 306 2.39 34.38 -7.81
N ARG A 307 2.31 35.41 -6.96
CA ARG A 307 2.12 36.81 -7.39
C ARG A 307 3.30 37.28 -8.23
N TYR A 308 4.54 37.12 -7.75
CA TYR A 308 5.76 37.49 -8.47
C TYR A 308 5.85 36.89 -9.89
N MET A 309 5.44 35.63 -10.07
CA MET A 309 5.38 34.97 -11.38
C MET A 309 4.18 35.43 -12.23
N SER A 310 3.03 35.67 -11.62
CA SER A 310 1.81 36.11 -12.31
C SER A 310 1.92 37.52 -12.88
N ASP A 311 2.62 38.43 -12.18
CA ASP A 311 3.01 39.76 -12.65
C ASP A 311 3.97 39.71 -13.86
N ARG A 312 4.60 38.56 -14.11
CA ARG A 312 5.65 38.36 -15.12
C ARG A 312 5.29 37.23 -16.10
N PRO A 313 4.17 37.31 -16.83
CA PRO A 313 3.71 36.23 -17.71
C PRO A 313 4.71 35.91 -18.84
N LYS A 314 5.52 36.89 -19.28
CA LYS A 314 6.63 36.67 -20.23
C LYS A 314 7.77 35.83 -19.64
N LEU A 315 8.09 36.01 -18.35
CA LEU A 315 9.08 35.20 -17.63
C LEU A 315 8.58 33.76 -17.48
N LEU A 316 7.35 33.57 -16.97
CA LEU A 316 6.75 32.25 -16.78
C LEU A 316 6.67 31.45 -18.09
N ARG A 317 6.28 32.10 -19.20
CA ARG A 317 6.27 31.47 -20.54
C ARG A 317 7.67 31.03 -20.98
N ARG A 318 8.71 31.85 -20.75
CA ARG A 318 10.11 31.47 -21.06
C ARG A 318 10.62 30.35 -20.16
N LEU A 319 10.35 30.37 -18.85
CA LEU A 319 10.71 29.31 -17.92
C LEU A 319 10.10 27.96 -18.34
N CYS A 320 8.81 27.94 -18.72
CA CYS A 320 8.16 26.76 -19.27
C CYS A 320 8.92 26.22 -20.50
N VAL A 321 9.14 27.04 -21.53
CA VAL A 321 9.82 26.63 -22.78
C VAL A 321 11.25 26.11 -22.50
N VAL A 322 12.05 26.83 -21.72
CA VAL A 322 13.45 26.45 -21.42
C VAL A 322 13.51 25.19 -20.54
N SER A 323 12.50 24.93 -19.71
CA SER A 323 12.42 23.73 -18.88
C SER A 323 12.04 22.45 -19.64
N ARG A 324 11.48 22.54 -20.86
CA ARG A 324 10.96 21.38 -21.61
C ARG A 324 12.02 20.26 -21.78
N PRO A 325 13.21 20.49 -22.34
CA PRO A 325 14.22 19.44 -22.57
C PRO A 325 15.05 19.03 -21.33
N ALA A 326 14.64 19.42 -20.11
CA ALA A 326 15.45 19.24 -18.89
C ALA A 326 15.85 17.78 -18.62
N LEU A 327 14.95 16.81 -18.82
CA LEU A 327 15.25 15.39 -18.60
C LEU A 327 16.24 14.89 -19.66
N GLN A 328 15.88 15.00 -20.94
CA GLN A 328 16.73 14.63 -22.08
C GLN A 328 18.15 15.22 -22.00
N LEU A 329 18.31 16.50 -21.64
CA LEU A 329 19.63 17.16 -21.59
C LEU A 329 20.48 16.76 -20.38
N ASN A 330 19.89 16.24 -19.30
CA ASN A 330 20.62 15.88 -18.08
C ASN A 330 20.86 14.38 -17.95
N TRP A 331 19.95 13.54 -18.42
CA TRP A 331 20.12 12.09 -18.54
C TRP A 331 20.91 11.69 -19.79
N GLY A 332 20.88 12.50 -20.85
CA GLY A 332 21.70 12.32 -22.05
C GLY A 332 21.48 10.97 -22.75
N THR A 333 22.56 10.22 -22.93
CA THR A 333 22.54 8.88 -23.56
C THR A 333 21.87 7.81 -22.71
N LEU A 334 21.76 8.00 -21.39
CA LEU A 334 21.05 7.07 -20.50
C LEU A 334 19.53 7.20 -20.63
N TYR A 335 19.01 8.34 -21.12
CA TYR A 335 17.57 8.57 -21.25
C TYR A 335 16.98 7.67 -22.34
N PRO A 336 16.06 6.73 -22.02
CA PRO A 336 15.53 5.77 -23.00
C PRO A 336 14.87 6.46 -24.20
N THR A 337 14.99 5.87 -25.38
CA THR A 337 14.38 6.40 -26.61
C THR A 337 12.86 6.56 -26.47
N GLU A 338 12.20 5.65 -25.77
CA GLU A 338 10.76 5.69 -25.48
C GLU A 338 10.40 6.90 -24.60
N GLN A 339 11.09 7.08 -23.46
CA GLN A 339 10.91 8.26 -22.57
C GLN A 339 11.25 9.58 -23.29
N ARG A 340 12.17 9.55 -24.27
CA ARG A 340 12.56 10.71 -25.09
C ARG A 340 11.52 11.06 -26.16
N LEU A 341 10.92 10.08 -26.81
CA LEU A 341 9.78 10.28 -27.70
C LEU A 341 8.59 10.81 -26.90
N ASP A 342 8.32 10.20 -25.75
CA ASP A 342 7.30 10.64 -24.82
C ASP A 342 7.58 12.06 -24.27
N ASP A 343 8.83 12.51 -24.06
CA ASP A 343 9.09 13.92 -23.73
C ASP A 343 8.65 14.92 -24.82
N VAL A 344 8.63 14.50 -26.09
CA VAL A 344 8.13 15.32 -27.20
C VAL A 344 6.59 15.37 -27.20
N PHE A 345 5.92 14.24 -26.94
CA PHE A 345 4.45 14.19 -26.86
C PHE A 345 3.91 14.81 -25.55
N SER A 346 4.53 14.46 -24.41
CA SER A 346 4.26 14.99 -23.06
C SER A 346 4.51 16.50 -22.89
N ALA A 347 5.06 17.19 -23.88
CA ALA A 347 5.19 18.65 -23.84
C ALA A 347 3.84 19.35 -23.56
N GLN A 348 2.73 18.72 -23.96
CA GLN A 348 1.36 19.13 -23.64
C GLN A 348 1.04 19.01 -22.13
N HIS A 349 1.44 17.94 -21.44
CA HIS A 349 1.17 17.78 -19.99
C HIS A 349 1.91 18.80 -19.13
N LEU A 350 3.12 19.24 -19.52
CA LEU A 350 3.79 20.35 -18.85
C LEU A 350 3.06 21.68 -19.06
N ASP A 351 2.54 21.91 -20.27
CA ASP A 351 1.76 23.11 -20.59
C ASP A 351 0.44 23.13 -19.79
N MET A 352 -0.26 21.99 -19.74
CA MET A 352 -1.44 21.77 -18.90
C MET A 352 -1.13 22.01 -17.41
N LEU A 353 -0.03 21.47 -16.89
CA LEU A 353 0.40 21.67 -15.49
C LEU A 353 0.63 23.15 -15.16
N VAL A 354 1.36 23.89 -16.00
CA VAL A 354 1.65 25.32 -15.75
C VAL A 354 0.37 26.17 -15.86
N ARG A 355 -0.53 25.85 -16.80
CA ARG A 355 -1.85 26.49 -16.89
C ARG A 355 -2.72 26.16 -15.68
N MET A 356 -2.72 24.92 -15.19
CA MET A 356 -3.44 24.47 -14.00
C MET A 356 -2.94 25.17 -12.73
N ILE A 357 -1.63 25.32 -12.54
CA ILE A 357 -1.06 26.07 -11.41
C ILE A 357 -1.52 27.53 -11.46
N ARG A 358 -1.45 28.19 -12.64
CA ARG A 358 -1.94 29.57 -12.80
C ARG A 358 -3.44 29.69 -12.53
N LEU A 359 -4.25 28.73 -12.99
CA LEU A 359 -5.69 28.69 -12.76
C LEU A 359 -6.01 28.52 -11.26
N GLN A 360 -5.36 27.57 -10.58
CA GLN A 360 -5.50 27.34 -9.14
C GLN A 360 -5.17 28.60 -8.33
N PHE A 361 -4.10 29.31 -8.69
CA PHE A 361 -3.74 30.60 -8.09
C PHE A 361 -4.89 31.62 -8.24
N GLN A 362 -5.39 31.85 -9.46
CA GLN A 362 -6.46 32.83 -9.70
C GLN A 362 -7.78 32.49 -8.99
N ILE A 363 -8.18 31.21 -8.99
CA ILE A 363 -9.38 30.74 -8.28
C ILE A 363 -9.23 30.91 -6.76
N THR A 364 -8.01 30.79 -6.24
CA THR A 364 -7.73 30.96 -4.80
C THR A 364 -7.80 32.44 -4.39
N GLU A 365 -7.15 33.36 -5.11
CA GLU A 365 -7.23 34.80 -4.81
C GLU A 365 -8.68 35.33 -4.98
N PHE A 366 -9.42 34.85 -6.00
CA PHE A 366 -10.84 35.17 -6.21
C PHE A 366 -11.70 34.63 -5.05
N GLY A 367 -11.50 33.37 -4.66
CA GLY A 367 -12.23 32.73 -3.56
C GLY A 367 -11.94 33.34 -2.19
N TRP A 368 -10.73 33.86 -1.95
CA TRP A 368 -10.42 34.64 -0.75
C TRP A 368 -11.14 35.99 -0.76
N SER A 369 -11.04 36.74 -1.86
CA SER A 369 -11.67 38.06 -2.03
C SER A 369 -13.17 38.00 -1.76
N ALA A 370 -13.86 37.00 -2.33
CA ALA A 370 -15.29 36.78 -2.16
C ALA A 370 -15.72 36.44 -0.71
N MET A 371 -14.80 35.95 0.13
CA MET A 371 -15.09 35.68 1.56
C MET A 371 -14.87 36.90 2.47
N SER A 372 -14.02 37.86 2.09
CA SER A 372 -13.84 39.10 2.86
C SER A 372 -15.14 39.90 2.95
N ASP A 373 -15.86 40.03 1.83
CA ASP A 373 -17.12 40.80 1.76
C ASP A 373 -18.23 40.23 2.65
N GLU A 374 -18.26 38.91 2.88
CA GLU A 374 -19.23 38.28 3.79
C GLU A 374 -19.09 38.73 5.25
N SER A 375 -17.93 39.27 5.63
CA SER A 375 -17.66 39.81 6.97
C SER A 375 -18.00 41.30 7.12
N SER A 376 -18.03 42.06 6.02
CA SER A 376 -18.32 43.51 6.01
C SER A 376 -19.78 43.84 5.71
N GLY A 377 -20.59 42.88 5.27
CA GLY A 377 -22.00 43.09 4.92
C GLY A 377 -22.21 43.86 3.61
N THR A 378 -21.14 44.04 2.83
CA THR A 378 -21.18 44.50 1.44
C THR A 378 -21.84 43.44 0.56
N GLN A 379 -22.52 43.87 -0.51
CA GLN A 379 -23.02 42.91 -1.51
C GLN A 379 -21.83 42.16 -2.13
N ARG A 380 -21.92 40.83 -2.21
CA ARG A 380 -20.94 40.01 -2.94
C ARG A 380 -20.70 40.61 -4.33
N PRO A 381 -19.46 40.62 -4.85
CA PRO A 381 -19.21 40.99 -6.24
C PRO A 381 -20.01 40.11 -7.20
N GLU A 382 -21.02 40.67 -7.88
CA GLU A 382 -21.84 39.94 -8.87
C GLU A 382 -21.05 39.61 -10.16
N ALA A 383 -19.84 40.14 -10.29
CA ALA A 383 -18.94 39.89 -11.41
C ALA A 383 -18.28 38.52 -11.32
N ARG A 384 -18.73 37.58 -12.16
CA ARG A 384 -17.92 36.42 -12.56
C ARG A 384 -16.63 36.93 -13.19
N ASP A 385 -15.47 36.43 -12.74
CA ASP A 385 -14.22 36.68 -13.47
C ASP A 385 -14.25 35.94 -14.82
N ALA A 386 -14.60 36.68 -15.89
CA ALA A 386 -14.66 36.16 -17.25
C ALA A 386 -13.31 35.57 -17.70
N GLN A 387 -12.18 36.08 -17.20
CA GLN A 387 -10.86 35.52 -17.51
C GLN A 387 -10.61 34.18 -16.81
N ILE A 388 -11.38 33.81 -15.79
CA ILE A 388 -11.32 32.47 -15.19
C ILE A 388 -12.22 31.50 -15.99
N GLU A 389 -13.44 31.91 -16.37
CA GLU A 389 -14.28 31.09 -17.27
C GLU A 389 -13.59 30.84 -18.62
N GLU A 390 -12.95 31.85 -19.22
CA GLU A 390 -12.15 31.72 -20.45
C GLU A 390 -11.01 30.71 -20.29
N LYS A 391 -10.18 30.82 -19.24
CA LYS A 391 -9.06 29.91 -19.00
C LYS A 391 -9.50 28.48 -18.69
N LEU A 392 -10.64 28.31 -17.99
CA LEU A 392 -11.28 27.00 -17.80
C LEU A 392 -11.62 26.37 -19.15
N ASN A 393 -12.30 27.11 -20.03
CA ASN A 393 -12.72 26.62 -21.35
C ASN A 393 -11.53 26.35 -22.28
N LEU A 394 -10.49 27.19 -22.26
CA LEU A 394 -9.26 26.99 -23.04
C LEU A 394 -8.49 25.73 -22.62
N ILE A 395 -8.49 25.38 -21.32
CA ILE A 395 -7.86 24.13 -20.84
C ILE A 395 -8.68 22.90 -21.28
N GLU A 396 -10.01 22.94 -21.19
CA GLU A 396 -10.87 21.86 -21.73
C GLU A 396 -10.77 21.72 -23.26
N THR A 397 -10.51 22.81 -23.98
CA THR A 397 -10.39 22.83 -25.45
C THR A 397 -9.02 22.31 -25.90
N ASP A 398 -7.93 22.90 -25.43
CA ASP A 398 -6.56 22.54 -25.84
C ASP A 398 -6.18 21.09 -25.47
N PHE A 399 -6.77 20.56 -24.40
CA PHE A 399 -6.51 19.19 -23.92
C PHE A 399 -7.74 18.28 -24.06
N SER A 400 -8.71 18.63 -24.93
CA SER A 400 -9.98 17.90 -25.07
C SER A 400 -9.85 16.37 -25.25
N PRO A 401 -8.89 15.82 -26.03
CA PRO A 401 -8.69 14.37 -26.12
C PRO A 401 -8.36 13.70 -24.78
N THR A 402 -7.60 14.38 -23.92
CA THR A 402 -7.26 13.93 -22.56
C THR A 402 -8.51 13.90 -21.68
N PHE A 403 -9.27 15.00 -21.66
CA PHE A 403 -10.53 15.07 -20.92
C PHE A 403 -11.53 13.99 -21.36
N GLN A 404 -11.72 13.81 -22.67
CA GLN A 404 -12.61 12.79 -23.22
C GLN A 404 -12.17 11.38 -22.80
N MET A 405 -10.89 11.02 -22.95
CA MET A 405 -10.36 9.69 -22.59
C MET A 405 -10.61 9.31 -21.13
N ILE A 406 -10.51 10.27 -20.21
CA ILE A 406 -10.68 10.07 -18.75
C ILE A 406 -12.16 10.15 -18.31
N THR A 407 -13.04 10.64 -19.18
CA THR A 407 -14.49 10.78 -18.91
C THR A 407 -15.35 9.91 -19.83
N MET A 408 -14.79 8.80 -20.33
CA MET A 408 -15.56 7.69 -20.90
C MET A 408 -15.96 6.67 -19.82
N PRO A 409 -16.95 5.78 -20.07
CA PRO A 409 -17.29 4.69 -19.16
C PRO A 409 -16.23 3.57 -19.17
N ASP A 410 -16.04 2.92 -18.01
CA ASP A 410 -14.98 1.93 -17.78
C ASP A 410 -14.89 0.84 -18.87
N ASP A 411 -16.03 0.34 -19.36
CA ASP A 411 -16.15 -0.71 -20.39
C ASP A 411 -15.57 -0.33 -21.78
N THR A 412 -15.16 0.92 -21.99
CA THR A 412 -14.74 1.44 -23.30
C THR A 412 -13.28 1.84 -23.42
N HIS A 413 -12.49 1.80 -22.34
CA HIS A 413 -11.07 2.15 -22.41
C HIS A 413 -10.25 1.05 -23.14
N PRO A 414 -9.35 1.41 -24.06
CA PRO A 414 -8.51 0.43 -24.75
C PRO A 414 -7.54 -0.25 -23.78
N THR A 415 -7.37 -1.57 -23.91
CA THR A 415 -6.59 -2.43 -22.99
C THR A 415 -5.06 -2.25 -23.09
N SER A 416 -4.57 -1.07 -23.46
CA SER A 416 -3.15 -0.72 -23.59
C SER A 416 -2.89 0.77 -23.34
N THR A 417 -3.50 1.34 -22.30
CA THR A 417 -3.18 2.69 -21.79
C THR A 417 -1.91 2.63 -20.95
N SER A 418 -0.93 3.49 -21.25
CA SER A 418 0.32 3.62 -20.48
C SER A 418 0.17 4.50 -19.24
N ASP A 419 1.19 4.48 -18.37
CA ASP A 419 1.38 5.29 -17.14
C ASP A 419 1.01 6.78 -17.32
N LEU A 420 1.17 7.29 -18.55
CA LEU A 420 0.83 8.65 -18.97
C LEU A 420 -0.65 8.99 -18.73
N VAL A 421 -1.54 8.02 -18.96
CA VAL A 421 -3.00 8.16 -18.80
C VAL A 421 -3.39 8.29 -17.33
N GLU A 422 -2.72 7.54 -16.45
CA GLU A 422 -2.96 7.55 -15.01
C GLU A 422 -2.57 8.91 -14.40
N SER A 423 -1.44 9.46 -14.82
CA SER A 423 -0.98 10.80 -14.43
C SER A 423 -1.88 11.91 -14.97
N ALA A 424 -2.38 11.76 -16.21
CA ALA A 424 -3.32 12.71 -16.80
C ALA A 424 -4.68 12.72 -16.07
N ALA A 425 -5.13 11.57 -15.58
CA ALA A 425 -6.38 11.42 -14.83
C ALA A 425 -6.42 12.23 -13.53
N VAL A 426 -5.28 12.31 -12.82
CA VAL A 426 -5.10 13.19 -11.65
C VAL A 426 -5.34 14.65 -12.02
N PHE A 427 -4.78 15.14 -13.13
CA PHE A 427 -4.94 16.54 -13.54
C PHE A 427 -6.37 16.88 -13.99
N VAL A 428 -7.05 15.97 -14.68
CA VAL A 428 -8.48 16.14 -15.05
C VAL A 428 -9.38 16.14 -13.81
N THR A 429 -9.13 15.25 -12.84
CA THR A 429 -9.88 15.21 -11.57
C THR A 429 -9.67 16.49 -10.75
N ILE A 430 -8.44 16.99 -10.67
CA ILE A 430 -8.11 18.26 -9.98
C ILE A 430 -8.71 19.46 -10.73
N TYR A 431 -8.77 19.45 -12.06
CA TYR A 431 -9.44 20.48 -12.85
C TYR A 431 -10.92 20.60 -12.51
N TYR A 432 -11.68 19.50 -12.51
CA TYR A 432 -13.12 19.56 -12.24
C TYR A 432 -13.42 20.00 -10.80
N ALA A 433 -12.57 19.63 -9.83
CA ALA A 433 -12.66 20.15 -8.47
C ALA A 433 -12.50 21.68 -8.42
N TRP A 434 -11.47 22.23 -9.08
CA TRP A 434 -11.26 23.69 -9.14
C TRP A 434 -12.37 24.42 -9.90
N LYS A 435 -12.88 23.86 -11.01
CA LYS A 435 -14.02 24.40 -11.77
C LYS A 435 -15.28 24.50 -10.90
N MET A 436 -15.56 23.47 -10.10
CA MET A 436 -16.67 23.42 -9.16
C MET A 436 -16.53 24.44 -8.01
N ILE A 437 -15.33 24.56 -7.42
CA ILE A 437 -15.01 25.55 -6.39
C ILE A 437 -15.21 26.98 -6.93
N TYR A 438 -14.73 27.25 -8.14
CA TYR A 438 -14.94 28.54 -8.80
C TYR A 438 -16.42 28.82 -9.06
N TYR A 439 -17.18 27.85 -9.60
CA TYR A 439 -18.62 28.00 -9.85
C TYR A 439 -19.40 28.32 -8.56
N ARG A 440 -19.03 27.74 -7.41
CA ARG A 440 -19.62 28.12 -6.12
C ARG A 440 -19.24 29.53 -5.66
N CYS A 441 -17.98 29.93 -5.81
CA CYS A 441 -17.54 31.29 -5.46
C CYS A 441 -18.20 32.35 -6.36
N ALA A 442 -18.36 32.06 -7.65
CA ALA A 442 -18.91 32.95 -8.67
C ALA A 442 -20.46 32.91 -8.78
N GLY A 443 -21.15 32.30 -7.80
CA GLY A 443 -22.62 32.30 -7.75
C GLY A 443 -23.31 31.61 -8.94
N VAL A 444 -22.67 30.61 -9.56
CA VAL A 444 -23.22 29.90 -10.72
C VAL A 444 -24.44 29.06 -10.30
N PRO A 445 -25.48 28.99 -11.14
CA PRO A 445 -26.65 28.12 -10.91
C PRO A 445 -26.33 26.66 -10.61
N GLU A 446 -27.22 26.05 -9.82
CA GLU A 446 -27.04 24.73 -9.20
C GLU A 446 -26.92 23.58 -10.21
N ASP A 447 -27.65 23.66 -11.32
CA ASP A 447 -27.61 22.71 -12.43
C ASP A 447 -26.19 22.55 -12.98
N ARG A 448 -25.53 23.65 -13.37
CA ARG A 448 -24.15 23.61 -13.88
C ARG A 448 -23.12 23.14 -12.86
N ILE A 449 -23.45 23.19 -11.56
CA ILE A 449 -22.58 22.66 -10.49
C ILE A 449 -22.75 21.15 -10.35
N GLN A 450 -23.98 20.63 -10.47
CA GLN A 450 -24.22 19.18 -10.50
C GLN A 450 -23.67 18.52 -11.79
N ASP A 451 -23.68 19.23 -12.93
CA ASP A 451 -23.00 18.78 -14.16
C ASP A 451 -21.50 18.60 -13.95
N VAL A 452 -20.81 19.61 -13.39
CA VAL A 452 -19.37 19.52 -13.10
C VAL A 452 -19.07 18.47 -12.03
N LEU A 453 -19.96 18.28 -11.05
CA LEU A 453 -19.84 17.21 -10.06
C LEU A 453 -19.92 15.81 -10.68
N ALA A 454 -20.76 15.59 -11.70
CA ALA A 454 -20.83 14.32 -12.40
C ALA A 454 -19.49 14.02 -13.12
N MET A 455 -18.94 15.00 -13.83
CA MET A 455 -17.62 14.88 -14.49
C MET A 455 -16.49 14.64 -13.49
N LEU A 456 -16.51 15.35 -12.34
CA LEU A 456 -15.58 15.14 -11.23
C LEU A 456 -15.65 13.73 -10.66
N MET A 457 -16.86 13.18 -10.46
CA MET A 457 -17.05 11.84 -9.92
C MET A 457 -16.59 10.75 -10.87
N GLN A 458 -16.86 10.90 -12.17
CA GLN A 458 -16.39 9.95 -13.18
C GLN A 458 -14.85 9.96 -13.29
N ALA A 459 -14.24 11.15 -13.39
CA ALA A 459 -12.78 11.28 -13.41
C ALA A 459 -12.14 10.73 -12.11
N ALA A 460 -12.75 10.99 -10.95
CA ALA A 460 -12.29 10.45 -9.67
C ALA A 460 -12.40 8.92 -9.61
N GLN A 461 -13.51 8.32 -10.05
CA GLN A 461 -13.67 6.86 -10.10
C GLN A 461 -12.57 6.21 -10.94
N TYR A 462 -12.36 6.71 -12.16
CA TYR A 462 -11.30 6.24 -13.05
C TYR A 462 -9.92 6.36 -12.39
N THR A 463 -9.58 7.55 -11.87
CA THR A 463 -8.27 7.82 -11.27
C THR A 463 -8.00 6.98 -10.01
N ILE A 464 -9.00 6.75 -9.16
CA ILE A 464 -8.86 5.97 -7.91
C ILE A 464 -8.55 4.49 -8.18
N SER A 465 -8.90 3.97 -9.37
CA SER A 465 -8.51 2.61 -9.78
C SER A 465 -7.02 2.46 -10.09
N LYS A 466 -6.29 3.58 -10.24
CA LYS A 466 -4.88 3.64 -10.70
C LYS A 466 -3.93 4.33 -9.73
N VAL A 467 -4.36 5.42 -9.10
CA VAL A 467 -3.50 6.32 -8.31
C VAL A 467 -3.96 6.39 -6.85
N HIS A 468 -3.00 6.52 -5.93
CA HIS A 468 -3.29 6.62 -4.50
C HIS A 468 -4.24 7.78 -4.15
N LEU A 469 -5.17 7.47 -3.25
CA LEU A 469 -6.19 8.41 -2.76
C LEU A 469 -5.65 9.71 -2.13
N LYS A 470 -4.39 9.73 -1.67
CA LYS A 470 -3.83 10.88 -0.94
C LYS A 470 -3.85 12.18 -1.78
N ASP A 471 -3.56 12.05 -3.08
CA ASP A 471 -3.39 13.18 -4.00
C ASP A 471 -4.76 13.71 -4.50
N LEU A 472 -5.81 12.89 -4.38
CA LEU A 472 -7.19 13.23 -4.71
C LEU A 472 -8.03 13.73 -3.52
N ARG A 473 -7.49 13.69 -2.28
CA ARG A 473 -8.21 14.09 -1.05
C ARG A 473 -8.94 15.43 -1.20
N ARG A 474 -8.26 16.47 -1.72
CA ARG A 474 -8.84 17.82 -1.90
C ARG A 474 -10.02 17.81 -2.91
N ALA A 475 -9.91 17.05 -3.99
CA ALA A 475 -10.96 16.93 -5.01
C ALA A 475 -12.18 16.16 -4.50
N LEU A 476 -11.96 15.07 -3.76
CA LEU A 476 -13.01 14.28 -3.11
C LEU A 476 -13.74 15.06 -2.02
N LEU A 477 -13.02 15.86 -1.23
CA LEU A 477 -13.61 16.74 -0.22
C LEU A 477 -14.47 17.85 -0.82
N ALA A 478 -14.11 18.37 -2.00
CA ALA A 478 -14.99 19.26 -2.76
C ALA A 478 -16.27 18.50 -3.20
N ALA A 479 -16.12 17.31 -3.80
CA ALA A 479 -17.26 16.53 -4.32
C ALA A 479 -18.29 16.12 -3.25
N VAL A 480 -17.83 15.81 -2.03
CA VAL A 480 -18.71 15.33 -0.94
C VAL A 480 -19.47 16.45 -0.22
N ILE A 481 -19.05 17.72 -0.37
CA ILE A 481 -19.87 18.89 0.01
C ILE A 481 -21.04 19.04 -0.98
N GLU A 482 -20.74 18.95 -2.27
CA GLU A 482 -21.67 19.29 -3.34
C GLU A 482 -22.66 18.16 -3.70
N THR A 483 -22.35 16.92 -3.32
CA THR A 483 -23.19 15.77 -3.66
C THR A 483 -24.43 15.64 -2.78
N LYS A 484 -25.59 15.65 -3.44
CA LYS A 484 -26.90 15.38 -2.84
C LYS A 484 -27.30 13.90 -2.93
N ASN A 485 -26.51 13.07 -3.63
CA ASN A 485 -26.74 11.64 -3.73
C ASN A 485 -26.08 10.93 -2.53
N PRO A 486 -26.84 10.26 -1.63
CA PRO A 486 -26.25 9.54 -0.50
C PRO A 486 -25.28 8.44 -0.96
N ILE A 487 -25.53 7.76 -2.08
CA ILE A 487 -24.64 6.70 -2.58
C ILE A 487 -23.27 7.27 -2.95
N HIS A 488 -23.22 8.43 -3.60
CA HIS A 488 -21.94 9.09 -3.92
C HIS A 488 -21.27 9.61 -2.64
N LYS A 489 -22.06 10.13 -1.69
CA LYS A 489 -21.55 10.61 -0.40
C LYS A 489 -20.88 9.50 0.40
N ASP A 490 -21.57 8.37 0.55
CA ASP A 490 -21.09 7.18 1.27
C ASP A 490 -19.90 6.54 0.54
N TRP A 491 -19.90 6.53 -0.80
CA TRP A 491 -18.74 6.12 -1.60
C TRP A 491 -17.53 7.01 -1.30
N ILE A 492 -17.63 8.34 -1.33
CA ILE A 492 -16.51 9.23 -0.99
C ILE A 492 -16.06 9.02 0.47
N ILE A 493 -17.00 8.91 1.41
CA ILE A 493 -16.70 8.64 2.84
C ILE A 493 -15.94 7.31 3.03
N SER A 494 -16.24 6.29 2.21
CA SER A 494 -15.50 5.02 2.19
C SER A 494 -14.06 5.17 1.67
N LYS A 495 -13.78 6.20 0.85
CA LYS A 495 -12.45 6.49 0.29
C LYS A 495 -11.64 7.51 1.13
N LEU A 496 -12.26 8.18 2.10
CA LEU A 496 -11.57 9.07 3.04
C LEU A 496 -11.12 8.30 4.29
N GLY A 497 -9.83 8.41 4.63
CA GLY A 497 -9.26 7.85 5.87
C GLY A 497 -9.70 8.62 7.13
N PRO A 498 -9.50 8.06 8.34
CA PRO A 498 -10.17 8.51 9.57
C PRO A 498 -10.08 10.01 9.87
N ARG A 499 -8.89 10.63 9.81
CA ARG A 499 -8.71 12.08 9.99
C ARG A 499 -9.62 12.92 9.06
N TRP A 500 -9.70 12.56 7.79
CA TRP A 500 -10.46 13.31 6.80
C TRP A 500 -11.95 13.01 6.85
N ARG A 501 -12.34 11.82 7.30
CA ARG A 501 -13.72 11.50 7.66
C ARG A 501 -14.18 12.35 8.85
N MET A 502 -13.38 12.45 9.91
CA MET A 502 -13.66 13.31 11.08
C MET A 502 -13.76 14.81 10.72
N VAL A 503 -12.83 15.33 9.89
CA VAL A 503 -12.90 16.73 9.38
C VAL A 503 -14.18 16.95 8.58
N LEU A 504 -14.58 15.98 7.75
CA LEU A 504 -15.82 16.03 6.99
C LEU A 504 -17.07 15.92 7.88
N GLU A 505 -17.07 15.05 8.89
CA GLU A 505 -18.16 14.89 9.85
C GLU A 505 -18.40 16.19 10.65
N HIS A 506 -17.33 16.82 11.16
CA HIS A 506 -17.43 18.14 11.79
C HIS A 506 -17.94 19.23 10.83
N ALA A 507 -17.62 19.16 9.54
CA ALA A 507 -18.12 20.09 8.55
C ALA A 507 -19.60 19.87 8.21
N LEU A 508 -20.03 18.60 8.05
CA LEU A 508 -21.43 18.23 7.81
C LEU A 508 -22.31 18.52 9.03
N ASP A 509 -21.79 18.31 10.24
CA ASP A 509 -22.40 18.74 11.49
C ASP A 509 -22.60 20.26 11.50
N ARG A 510 -21.54 21.04 11.23
CA ARG A 510 -21.61 22.52 11.16
C ARG A 510 -22.58 23.02 10.08
N TYR A 511 -22.63 22.38 8.92
CA TYR A 511 -23.62 22.62 7.86
C TYR A 511 -25.05 22.38 8.39
N SER A 512 -25.29 21.24 9.04
CA SER A 512 -26.61 20.87 9.55
C SER A 512 -27.13 21.79 10.66
N ARG A 513 -26.23 22.33 11.52
CA ARG A 513 -26.60 23.23 12.63
C ARG A 513 -26.86 24.67 12.18
N LEU A 514 -26.17 25.14 11.15
CA LEU A 514 -26.25 26.54 10.70
C LEU A 514 -27.17 26.76 9.49
N GLY A 515 -27.49 25.70 8.73
CA GLY A 515 -28.26 25.80 7.48
C GLY A 515 -27.53 26.57 6.37
N GLN A 516 -26.22 26.80 6.53
CA GLN A 516 -25.37 27.56 5.61
C GLN A 516 -24.38 26.64 4.89
N HIS A 517 -24.05 26.98 3.65
CA HIS A 517 -23.05 26.25 2.89
C HIS A 517 -21.66 26.38 3.54
N VAL A 518 -21.03 25.25 3.85
CA VAL A 518 -19.65 25.24 4.36
C VAL A 518 -18.71 25.43 3.17
N SER A 519 -17.83 26.44 3.24
CA SER A 519 -16.86 26.69 2.18
C SER A 519 -15.71 25.70 2.27
N ILE A 520 -15.09 25.37 1.12
CA ILE A 520 -13.90 24.50 1.10
C ILE A 520 -12.73 25.10 1.90
N TRP A 521 -12.67 26.43 2.00
CA TRP A 521 -11.70 27.14 2.83
C TRP A 521 -11.88 26.85 4.32
N THR A 522 -13.14 26.68 4.78
CA THR A 522 -13.44 26.20 6.13
C THR A 522 -12.99 24.74 6.35
N LEU A 523 -13.07 23.86 5.33
CA LEU A 523 -12.48 22.52 5.43
C LEU A 523 -10.95 22.59 5.57
N TYR A 524 -10.28 23.44 4.80
CA TYR A 524 -8.83 23.57 4.86
C TYR A 524 -8.34 24.18 6.19
N ASP A 525 -9.09 25.11 6.78
CA ASP A 525 -8.80 25.59 8.14
C ASP A 525 -9.01 24.50 9.20
N LEU A 526 -10.15 23.77 9.19
CA LEU A 526 -10.37 22.63 10.10
C LEU A 526 -9.32 21.51 9.92
N ALA A 527 -8.83 21.31 8.69
CA ALA A 527 -7.77 20.35 8.43
C ALA A 527 -6.40 20.81 8.95
N SER A 528 -6.18 22.14 9.04
CA SER A 528 -4.91 22.73 9.51
C SER A 528 -4.83 22.87 11.03
N ASP A 529 -5.95 23.12 11.71
CA ASP A 529 -6.00 23.31 13.16
C ASP A 529 -6.41 22.03 13.90
N THR A 530 -5.42 21.23 14.27
CA THR A 530 -5.59 20.07 15.16
C THR A 530 -5.41 20.41 16.65
N SER A 531 -5.20 21.69 17.01
CA SER A 531 -4.92 22.07 18.41
C SER A 531 -6.17 22.05 19.30
N GLY A 532 -7.35 22.28 18.72
CA GLY A 532 -8.64 22.26 19.42
C GLY A 532 -9.46 20.98 19.27
N ILE A 533 -9.08 20.05 18.39
CA ILE A 533 -9.87 18.83 18.11
C ILE A 533 -9.56 17.74 19.16
N CYS A 534 -9.98 18.01 20.39
CA CYS A 534 -10.11 16.97 21.40
C CYS A 534 -11.17 15.96 20.94
N VAL A 535 -10.83 14.67 20.93
CA VAL A 535 -11.81 13.60 20.71
C VAL A 535 -12.87 13.70 21.81
N THR A 536 -14.07 14.11 21.43
CA THR A 536 -15.22 14.14 22.34
C THR A 536 -15.70 12.72 22.61
N GLN A 537 -14.98 12.04 23.50
CA GLN A 537 -15.49 10.85 24.18
C GLN A 537 -16.89 11.18 24.70
N THR A 538 -17.88 10.39 24.28
CA THR A 538 -19.22 10.44 24.85
C THR A 538 -19.10 10.21 26.37
N ALA A 539 -19.57 11.17 27.16
CA ALA A 539 -19.21 11.27 28.57
C ALA A 539 -19.80 10.11 29.38
N TYR A 540 -18.95 9.14 29.74
CA TYR A 540 -19.29 8.09 30.68
C TYR A 540 -19.34 8.63 32.12
N PRO A 541 -20.24 8.13 32.99
CA PRO A 541 -20.38 8.63 34.36
C PRO A 541 -19.12 8.47 35.22
N ASP A 542 -18.95 9.31 36.26
CA ASP A 542 -17.75 9.38 37.11
C ASP A 542 -17.34 8.07 37.81
N THR A 543 -18.21 7.06 37.85
CA THR A 543 -17.84 5.69 38.27
C THR A 543 -16.76 5.07 37.37
N GLU A 544 -16.76 5.37 36.07
CA GLU A 544 -15.84 4.74 35.11
C GLU A 544 -14.40 5.29 35.17
N ARG A 545 -14.22 6.52 35.68
CA ARG A 545 -12.89 7.09 35.95
C ARG A 545 -12.05 6.21 36.88
N LYS A 546 -12.69 5.43 37.76
CA LYS A 546 -12.00 4.51 38.68
C LYS A 546 -11.65 3.16 38.06
N ALA A 547 -12.39 2.71 37.04
CA ALA A 547 -12.09 1.45 36.35
C ALA A 547 -10.95 1.63 35.33
N ILE A 548 -11.03 2.70 34.52
CA ILE A 548 -10.00 3.04 33.53
C ILE A 548 -8.66 3.33 34.22
N ALA A 549 -8.66 3.92 35.42
CA ALA A 549 -7.46 4.17 36.21
C ALA A 549 -6.73 2.90 36.71
N VAL A 550 -7.36 1.72 36.70
CA VAL A 550 -6.67 0.46 37.04
C VAL A 550 -5.87 -0.04 35.84
N VAL A 551 -6.50 -0.10 34.65
CA VAL A 551 -5.85 -0.56 33.40
C VAL A 551 -4.80 0.43 32.89
N ASN A 552 -5.02 1.73 33.09
CA ASN A 552 -4.05 2.78 32.76
C ASN A 552 -3.10 3.12 33.93
N SER A 553 -3.08 2.33 35.00
CA SER A 553 -1.95 2.34 35.95
C SER A 553 -0.79 1.53 35.35
N GLN A 554 0.45 1.94 35.58
CA GLN A 554 1.61 1.24 34.99
C GLN A 554 1.77 -0.20 35.53
N GLY A 555 1.20 -0.51 36.71
CA GLY A 555 1.38 -1.77 37.43
C GLY A 555 1.18 -3.05 36.61
N PRO A 556 0.01 -3.29 35.99
CA PRO A 556 -0.24 -4.54 35.24
C PRO A 556 0.60 -4.66 33.97
N PHE A 557 0.88 -3.54 33.29
CA PHE A 557 1.75 -3.51 32.12
C PHE A 557 3.20 -3.85 32.50
N ASP A 558 3.74 -3.13 33.51
CA ASP A 558 5.08 -3.36 34.03
C ASP A 558 5.21 -4.79 34.58
N ALA A 559 4.17 -5.37 35.19
CA ALA A 559 4.18 -6.75 35.67
C ALA A 559 4.37 -7.77 34.53
N ILE A 560 3.66 -7.59 33.41
CA ILE A 560 3.79 -8.45 32.21
C ILE A 560 5.19 -8.32 31.62
N VAL A 561 5.65 -7.08 31.40
CA VAL A 561 6.93 -6.79 30.77
C VAL A 561 8.08 -7.32 31.62
N ASN A 562 8.12 -6.99 32.92
CA ASN A 562 9.19 -7.44 33.82
C ASN A 562 9.19 -8.96 34.02
N ALA A 563 8.04 -9.63 34.09
CA ALA A 563 8.00 -11.09 34.24
C ALA A 563 8.54 -11.82 33.00
N VAL A 564 8.27 -11.31 31.79
CA VAL A 564 8.87 -11.84 30.56
C VAL A 564 10.36 -11.49 30.46
N ASP A 565 10.75 -10.28 30.87
CA ASP A 565 12.14 -9.83 30.79
C ASP A 565 13.08 -10.49 31.82
N GLN A 566 12.55 -10.94 32.96
CA GLN A 566 13.30 -11.74 33.94
C GLN A 566 13.65 -13.13 33.40
N GLU A 567 12.73 -13.75 32.64
CA GLU A 567 12.88 -15.14 32.16
C GLU A 567 13.52 -15.26 30.76
N LEU A 568 14.04 -14.16 30.17
CA LEU A 568 14.64 -14.17 28.82
C LEU A 568 15.78 -15.19 28.64
N GLY A 569 16.50 -15.53 29.71
CA GLY A 569 17.51 -16.59 29.68
C GLY A 569 16.88 -17.95 29.39
N ALA A 570 15.98 -18.39 30.27
CA ALA A 570 15.26 -19.66 30.15
C ALA A 570 14.41 -19.72 28.86
N LEU A 571 13.78 -18.61 28.46
CA LEU A 571 13.04 -18.50 27.20
C LEU A 571 13.95 -18.68 25.97
N ARG A 572 15.18 -18.15 25.99
CA ARG A 572 16.15 -18.32 24.89
C ARG A 572 16.74 -19.73 24.87
N GLU A 573 16.91 -20.36 26.03
CA GLU A 573 17.33 -21.76 26.16
C GLU A 573 16.27 -22.74 25.64
N ILE A 574 15.00 -22.61 26.03
CA ILE A 574 13.91 -23.49 25.53
C ILE A 574 13.71 -23.33 24.01
N ASN A 575 13.79 -22.10 23.49
CA ASN A 575 13.73 -21.85 22.05
C ASN A 575 14.84 -22.62 21.30
N SER A 576 16.08 -22.53 21.79
CA SER A 576 17.24 -23.22 21.21
C SER A 576 17.14 -24.75 21.35
N ALA A 577 16.64 -25.24 22.48
CA ALA A 577 16.45 -26.67 22.75
C ALA A 577 15.43 -27.31 21.82
N ILE A 578 14.29 -26.65 21.58
CA ILE A 578 13.26 -27.09 20.61
C ILE A 578 13.82 -26.98 19.19
N HIS A 579 14.34 -25.81 18.80
CA HIS A 579 14.89 -25.55 17.46
C HIS A 579 15.96 -26.57 17.02
N SER A 580 16.85 -26.94 17.95
CA SER A 580 17.92 -27.93 17.73
C SER A 580 17.45 -29.39 17.75
N ASN A 581 16.21 -29.66 18.14
CA ASN A 581 15.63 -31.01 18.24
C ASN A 581 14.26 -31.07 17.52
N PRO A 582 14.20 -30.85 16.20
CA PRO A 582 12.95 -30.91 15.46
C PRO A 582 12.33 -32.32 15.52
N GLU A 583 11.11 -32.39 16.03
CA GLU A 583 10.34 -33.62 16.21
C GLU A 583 9.01 -33.54 15.44
N LEU A 584 8.64 -34.62 14.76
CA LEU A 584 7.45 -34.65 13.88
C LEU A 584 6.15 -34.80 14.68
N CYS A 585 5.02 -34.52 14.02
CA CYS A 585 3.65 -34.76 14.50
C CYS A 585 3.51 -36.05 15.35
N TYR A 586 3.02 -35.89 16.58
CA TYR A 586 2.83 -36.94 17.60
C TYR A 586 4.12 -37.67 18.03
N LYS A 587 5.27 -37.00 17.92
CA LYS A 587 6.60 -37.49 18.36
C LYS A 587 7.40 -36.40 19.08
N GLU A 588 6.76 -35.30 19.46
CA GLU A 588 7.32 -34.09 20.08
C GLU A 588 7.70 -34.27 21.56
N PHE A 589 8.29 -35.42 21.90
CA PHE A 589 8.57 -35.83 23.28
C PHE A 589 9.60 -34.94 23.97
N LYS A 590 10.71 -34.59 23.31
CA LYS A 590 11.69 -33.65 23.90
C LYS A 590 11.10 -32.26 24.03
N ALA A 591 10.31 -31.81 23.04
CA ALA A 591 9.67 -30.50 23.12
C ALA A 591 8.69 -30.45 24.32
N HIS A 592 7.80 -31.43 24.44
CA HIS A 592 6.92 -31.62 25.60
C HIS A 592 7.70 -31.67 26.92
N ASP A 593 8.73 -32.51 27.04
CA ASP A 593 9.46 -32.71 28.28
C ASP A 593 10.23 -31.46 28.70
N ASN A 594 10.87 -30.76 27.75
CA ASN A 594 11.58 -29.51 28.02
C ASN A 594 10.62 -28.38 28.42
N ILE A 595 9.47 -28.22 27.74
CA ILE A 595 8.48 -27.18 28.07
C ILE A 595 7.84 -27.46 29.43
N THR A 596 7.44 -28.70 29.71
CA THR A 596 6.81 -29.05 30.99
C THR A 596 7.80 -28.91 32.15
N ALA A 597 9.06 -29.33 31.99
CA ALA A 597 10.10 -29.14 33.00
C ALA A 597 10.42 -27.66 33.28
N LEU A 598 10.36 -26.80 32.26
CA LEU A 598 10.48 -25.34 32.46
C LEU A 598 9.29 -24.78 33.26
N LEU A 599 8.06 -25.15 32.94
CA LEU A 599 6.88 -24.69 33.68
C LEU A 599 6.88 -25.19 35.14
N GLU A 600 7.29 -26.44 35.38
CA GLU A 600 7.50 -26.98 36.73
C GLU A 600 8.59 -26.23 37.51
N SER A 601 9.72 -25.91 36.88
CA SER A 601 10.82 -25.18 37.54
C SER A 601 10.47 -23.74 37.91
N LEU A 602 9.56 -23.12 37.13
CA LEU A 602 8.95 -21.81 37.41
C LEU A 602 7.77 -21.88 38.41
N GLY A 603 7.53 -23.05 39.02
CA GLY A 603 6.57 -23.23 40.11
C GLY A 603 5.11 -23.29 39.67
N PHE A 604 4.83 -23.74 38.44
CA PHE A 604 3.48 -24.05 37.98
C PHE A 604 3.18 -25.55 38.14
N ASP A 605 1.91 -25.87 38.39
CA ASP A 605 1.41 -27.24 38.34
C ASP A 605 1.09 -27.61 36.88
N VAL A 606 1.50 -28.80 36.44
CA VAL A 606 1.52 -29.18 35.01
C VAL A 606 0.94 -30.59 34.81
N GLU A 607 -0.24 -30.66 34.20
CA GLU A 607 -0.80 -31.92 33.70
C GLU A 607 -0.04 -32.31 32.41
N LYS A 608 0.87 -33.29 32.52
CA LYS A 608 1.58 -33.88 31.38
C LYS A 608 0.73 -34.95 30.69
N HIS A 609 0.95 -35.13 29.39
CA HIS A 609 0.17 -36.07 28.55
C HIS A 609 -1.35 -35.79 28.57
N ALA A 610 -1.71 -34.51 28.67
CA ALA A 610 -3.06 -34.03 28.94
C ALA A 610 -4.06 -34.43 27.85
N TYR A 611 -5.35 -34.51 28.23
CA TYR A 611 -6.46 -34.81 27.32
C TYR A 611 -6.33 -36.11 26.49
N GLY A 612 -5.42 -37.01 26.87
CA GLY A 612 -5.18 -38.28 26.17
C GLY A 612 -4.29 -38.19 24.94
N LEU A 613 -3.46 -37.14 24.82
CA LEU A 613 -2.41 -37.04 23.80
C LEU A 613 -1.02 -37.09 24.47
N GLU A 614 -0.18 -38.04 24.05
CA GLU A 614 1.12 -38.32 24.68
C GLU A 614 2.11 -37.14 24.68
N THR A 615 1.92 -36.15 23.80
CA THR A 615 2.77 -34.95 23.68
C THR A 615 2.03 -33.64 23.97
N SER A 616 0.82 -33.68 24.57
CA SER A 616 0.08 -32.49 25.05
C SER A 616 0.30 -32.25 26.54
N PHE A 617 0.17 -31.00 26.99
CA PHE A 617 0.25 -30.61 28.40
C PHE A 617 -0.73 -29.48 28.74
N VAL A 618 -1.01 -29.28 30.02
CA VAL A 618 -1.77 -28.12 30.55
C VAL A 618 -1.07 -27.54 31.77
N ALA A 619 -1.00 -26.22 31.88
CA ALA A 619 -0.79 -25.54 33.16
C ALA A 619 -1.81 -24.39 33.31
N GLU A 620 -2.37 -24.20 34.50
CA GLU A 620 -3.30 -23.11 34.83
C GLU A 620 -2.77 -22.21 35.96
N CYS A 621 -3.12 -20.92 35.92
CA CYS A 621 -2.85 -19.97 36.99
C CYS A 621 -4.01 -18.98 37.15
N GLY A 622 -4.36 -18.65 38.40
CA GLY A 622 -5.50 -17.82 38.76
C GLY A 622 -6.67 -18.64 39.33
N GLN A 623 -7.76 -17.97 39.71
CA GLN A 623 -8.93 -18.59 40.33
C GLN A 623 -10.23 -17.85 39.95
N GLY A 624 -11.30 -18.62 39.77
CA GLY A 624 -12.62 -18.09 39.37
C GLY A 624 -12.60 -17.40 38.01
N GLY A 625 -13.58 -16.52 37.78
CA GLY A 625 -13.66 -15.66 36.61
C GLY A 625 -13.60 -16.38 35.26
N ARG A 626 -13.16 -15.63 34.25
CA ARG A 626 -12.98 -16.09 32.86
C ARG A 626 -11.77 -17.00 32.70
N LEU A 627 -11.74 -17.77 31.62
CA LEU A 627 -10.62 -18.60 31.20
C LEU A 627 -10.07 -18.16 29.84
N VAL A 628 -8.85 -17.63 29.81
CA VAL A 628 -8.09 -17.39 28.56
C VAL A 628 -7.08 -18.51 28.38
N THR A 629 -7.08 -19.14 27.20
CA THR A 629 -6.12 -20.21 26.86
C THR A 629 -5.11 -19.71 25.83
N ILE A 630 -3.82 -19.83 26.15
CA ILE A 630 -2.72 -19.65 25.21
C ILE A 630 -2.39 -21.02 24.60
N CYS A 631 -2.52 -21.15 23.28
CA CYS A 631 -2.15 -22.38 22.57
C CYS A 631 -0.65 -22.38 22.26
N SER A 632 0.01 -23.54 22.36
CA SER A 632 1.45 -23.69 22.21
C SER A 632 1.76 -24.83 21.24
N GLU A 633 2.39 -24.53 20.11
CA GLU A 633 2.75 -25.48 19.04
C GLU A 633 4.25 -25.72 19.03
N TYR A 634 4.70 -26.93 18.69
CA TYR A 634 6.12 -27.33 18.79
C TYR A 634 6.50 -28.56 17.95
N ASP A 635 5.70 -28.94 16.95
CA ASP A 635 6.06 -29.93 15.94
C ASP A 635 6.93 -29.35 14.81
N ALA A 636 7.52 -30.23 14.00
CA ALA A 636 8.45 -29.91 12.92
C ALA A 636 8.17 -30.71 11.65
N LEU A 637 8.71 -30.23 10.53
CA LEU A 637 8.60 -30.84 9.21
C LEU A 637 9.78 -31.78 8.90
N GLU A 638 9.48 -32.88 8.22
CA GLU A 638 10.50 -33.86 7.79
C GLU A 638 11.50 -33.23 6.82
N GLY A 639 12.79 -33.50 7.04
CA GLY A 639 13.89 -33.05 6.18
C GLY A 639 14.22 -31.55 6.25
N VAL A 640 13.36 -30.71 6.81
CA VAL A 640 13.55 -29.24 6.88
C VAL A 640 13.50 -28.64 8.30
N GLY A 641 13.06 -29.39 9.31
CA GLY A 641 13.03 -28.94 10.70
C GLY A 641 11.84 -28.02 11.01
N HIS A 642 11.99 -27.06 11.94
CA HIS A 642 10.95 -26.07 12.24
C HIS A 642 10.85 -24.99 11.14
N ALA A 643 10.61 -25.39 9.89
CA ALA A 643 10.45 -24.50 8.75
C ALA A 643 9.12 -23.71 8.75
N CYS A 644 8.24 -23.94 9.73
CA CYS A 644 7.09 -23.09 10.06
C CYS A 644 7.31 -22.28 11.36
N GLY A 645 8.44 -22.46 12.04
CA GLY A 645 8.85 -21.64 13.20
C GLY A 645 8.16 -21.99 14.53
N HIS A 646 7.63 -23.20 14.70
CA HIS A 646 6.89 -23.59 15.92
C HIS A 646 7.73 -23.49 17.21
N ASN A 647 9.07 -23.57 17.13
CA ASN A 647 9.96 -23.24 18.26
C ASN A 647 9.73 -21.81 18.82
N LEU A 648 9.45 -20.84 17.95
CA LEU A 648 9.10 -19.47 18.34
C LEU A 648 7.67 -19.37 18.87
N ILE A 649 6.74 -20.17 18.33
CA ILE A 649 5.35 -20.24 18.79
C ILE A 649 5.32 -20.77 20.23
N ALA A 650 5.97 -21.91 20.51
CA ALA A 650 6.14 -22.44 21.85
C ALA A 650 6.69 -21.39 22.83
N THR A 651 7.81 -20.76 22.44
CA THR A 651 8.51 -19.74 23.25
C THR A 651 7.61 -18.53 23.55
N ALA A 652 6.91 -18.02 22.54
CA ALA A 652 5.99 -16.89 22.71
C ALA A 652 4.76 -17.26 23.55
N SER A 653 4.24 -18.47 23.43
CA SER A 653 3.14 -18.97 24.26
C SER A 653 3.51 -19.07 25.74
N ILE A 654 4.72 -19.56 26.04
CA ILE A 654 5.27 -19.61 27.41
C ILE A 654 5.43 -18.18 27.95
N ALA A 655 6.09 -17.28 27.21
CA ALA A 655 6.25 -15.89 27.61
C ALA A 655 4.89 -15.19 27.86
N SER A 656 3.89 -15.43 27.00
CA SER A 656 2.54 -14.89 27.18
C SER A 656 1.88 -15.38 28.47
N PHE A 657 1.95 -16.69 28.73
CA PHE A 657 1.42 -17.32 29.94
C PHE A 657 2.08 -16.77 31.21
N LEU A 658 3.41 -16.64 31.23
CA LEU A 658 4.17 -16.09 32.36
C LEU A 658 3.77 -14.65 32.66
N GLY A 659 3.69 -13.79 31.63
CA GLY A 659 3.25 -12.40 31.78
C GLY A 659 1.83 -12.28 32.33
N MET A 660 0.88 -13.06 31.78
CA MET A 660 -0.50 -13.11 32.29
C MET A 660 -0.59 -13.63 33.72
N ALA A 661 0.17 -14.67 34.07
CA ALA A 661 0.21 -15.22 35.41
C ALA A 661 0.74 -14.21 36.43
N ALA A 662 1.79 -13.44 36.07
CA ALA A 662 2.32 -12.37 36.90
C ALA A 662 1.30 -11.25 37.13
N ALA A 663 0.62 -10.80 36.07
CA ALA A 663 -0.43 -9.77 36.17
C ALA A 663 -1.63 -10.20 37.02
N LEU A 664 -2.09 -11.46 36.91
CA LEU A 664 -3.14 -12.02 37.76
C LEU A 664 -2.69 -12.08 39.24
N ARG A 665 -1.47 -12.58 39.50
CA ARG A 665 -0.88 -12.65 40.85
C ARG A 665 -0.71 -11.27 41.49
N GLN A 666 -0.32 -10.25 40.71
CA GLN A 666 -0.14 -8.87 41.21
C GLN A 666 -1.48 -8.14 41.43
N SER A 667 -2.45 -8.29 40.52
CA SER A 667 -3.73 -7.59 40.58
C SER A 667 -4.73 -8.21 41.55
N GLY A 668 -4.61 -9.52 41.84
CA GLY A 668 -5.59 -10.28 42.63
C GLY A 668 -6.95 -10.42 41.95
N ALA A 669 -7.02 -10.19 40.64
CA ALA A 669 -8.28 -10.26 39.87
C ALA A 669 -8.79 -11.70 39.73
N LEU A 670 -10.11 -11.86 39.68
CA LEU A 670 -10.75 -13.15 39.40
C LEU A 670 -10.65 -13.48 37.92
N GLY A 671 -10.10 -14.65 37.62
CA GLY A 671 -9.81 -15.10 36.26
C GLY A 671 -8.72 -16.17 36.26
N ARG A 672 -8.60 -16.89 35.14
CA ARG A 672 -7.63 -17.96 34.93
C ARG A 672 -6.96 -17.79 33.58
N VAL A 673 -5.64 -17.93 33.56
CA VAL A 673 -4.87 -18.18 32.34
C VAL A 673 -4.49 -19.65 32.28
N ARG A 674 -4.58 -20.24 31.10
CA ARG A 674 -4.08 -21.57 30.78
C ARG A 674 -3.03 -21.48 29.68
N ILE A 675 -1.98 -22.28 29.76
CA ILE A 675 -1.20 -22.68 28.58
C ILE A 675 -1.57 -24.13 28.23
N LEU A 676 -1.82 -24.37 26.94
CA LEU A 676 -2.23 -25.67 26.39
C LEU A 676 -1.24 -26.10 25.31
N GLY A 677 -0.61 -27.26 25.51
CA GLY A 677 0.26 -27.88 24.53
C GLY A 677 -0.54 -28.51 23.39
N CYS A 678 -0.33 -28.02 22.17
CA CYS A 678 -1.06 -28.34 20.95
C CYS A 678 -0.11 -29.00 19.93
N PRO A 679 0.22 -30.30 20.09
CA PRO A 679 1.10 -31.02 19.17
C PRO A 679 0.48 -31.19 17.78
N ALA A 680 1.29 -31.59 16.80
CA ALA A 680 0.86 -32.10 15.49
C ALA A 680 -0.05 -31.15 14.66
N GLU A 681 0.35 -29.89 14.53
CA GLU A 681 -0.29 -28.87 13.68
C GLU A 681 -0.11 -29.19 12.18
N GLU A 682 1.07 -29.63 11.74
CA GLU A 682 1.52 -29.75 10.32
C GLU A 682 0.79 -30.83 9.48
N GLY A 683 -0.35 -31.31 9.96
CA GLY A 683 -1.23 -32.28 9.32
C GLY A 683 -1.69 -33.40 10.24
N GLY A 684 -1.48 -33.28 11.55
CA GLY A 684 -1.97 -34.23 12.54
C GLY A 684 -3.33 -33.89 13.15
N GLY A 685 -3.76 -32.63 13.11
CA GLY A 685 -5.03 -32.16 13.69
C GLY A 685 -5.08 -32.26 15.22
N GLY A 686 -3.99 -31.97 15.92
CA GLY A 686 -3.92 -32.11 17.38
C GLY A 686 -4.98 -31.29 18.13
N LYS A 687 -5.26 -30.05 17.71
CA LYS A 687 -6.29 -29.19 18.31
C LYS A 687 -7.69 -29.75 18.05
N ILE A 688 -7.94 -30.39 16.91
CA ILE A 688 -9.20 -31.10 16.63
C ILE A 688 -9.41 -32.24 17.64
N LYS A 689 -8.34 -32.95 18.03
CA LYS A 689 -8.40 -34.00 19.07
C LYS A 689 -8.58 -33.41 20.46
N LEU A 690 -7.91 -32.30 20.79
CA LEU A 690 -8.07 -31.57 22.05
C LEU A 690 -9.50 -31.00 22.23
N ILE A 691 -10.10 -30.45 21.17
CA ILE A 691 -11.51 -30.01 21.15
C ILE A 691 -12.43 -31.19 21.48
N ARG A 692 -12.24 -32.34 20.83
CA ARG A 692 -13.03 -33.57 21.08
C ARG A 692 -12.89 -34.09 22.51
N ALA A 693 -11.67 -34.08 23.06
CA ALA A 693 -11.40 -34.43 24.45
C ALA A 693 -12.01 -33.41 25.44
N GLY A 694 -12.26 -32.18 24.98
CA GLY A 694 -12.97 -31.14 25.72
C GLY A 694 -12.09 -29.99 26.22
N ALA A 695 -10.85 -29.87 25.74
CA ALA A 695 -9.90 -28.87 26.22
C ALA A 695 -10.42 -27.43 26.13
N PHE A 696 -11.19 -27.10 25.09
CA PHE A 696 -11.73 -25.76 24.86
C PHE A 696 -13.09 -25.51 25.53
N LYS A 697 -13.63 -26.47 26.30
CA LYS A 697 -14.93 -26.30 26.99
C LYS A 697 -14.80 -25.23 28.09
N GLY A 698 -15.60 -24.18 27.98
CA GLY A 698 -15.61 -23.09 28.96
C GLY A 698 -14.40 -22.15 28.85
N VAL A 699 -13.77 -22.07 27.68
CA VAL A 699 -12.77 -21.05 27.34
C VAL A 699 -13.48 -19.79 26.84
N ASP A 700 -13.16 -18.64 27.43
CA ASP A 700 -13.72 -17.33 27.05
C ASP A 700 -12.97 -16.71 25.86
N ALA A 701 -11.65 -16.97 25.73
CA ALA A 701 -10.90 -16.69 24.52
C ALA A 701 -9.66 -17.61 24.36
N ALA A 702 -9.31 -17.93 23.11
CA ALA A 702 -8.08 -18.64 22.76
C ALA A 702 -7.13 -17.72 21.95
N LEU A 703 -5.86 -17.63 22.38
CA LEU A 703 -4.86 -16.73 21.80
C LEU A 703 -3.60 -17.50 21.38
N MET A 704 -2.97 -17.10 20.28
CA MET A 704 -1.70 -17.64 19.79
C MET A 704 -0.99 -16.61 18.88
N VAL A 705 0.28 -16.81 18.58
CA VAL A 705 1.07 -16.02 17.60
C VAL A 705 1.89 -16.96 16.73
N HIS A 706 2.05 -16.65 15.45
CA HIS A 706 2.72 -17.52 14.48
C HIS A 706 3.80 -16.77 13.69
N ALA A 707 4.97 -17.38 13.49
CA ALA A 707 6.06 -16.75 12.76
C ALA A 707 5.75 -16.70 11.24
N SER A 708 6.13 -15.62 10.57
CA SER A 708 5.91 -15.42 9.13
C SER A 708 7.12 -14.78 8.46
N THR A 709 7.25 -15.00 7.16
CA THR A 709 8.07 -14.16 6.29
C THR A 709 7.50 -12.73 6.23
N PRO A 710 8.29 -11.75 5.75
CA PRO A 710 7.74 -10.52 5.21
C PRO A 710 6.55 -10.82 4.28
N LEU A 711 5.47 -10.07 4.46
CA LEU A 711 4.27 -10.15 3.64
C LEU A 711 4.37 -9.15 2.47
N ASP A 712 3.62 -9.35 1.38
CA ASP A 712 3.49 -8.40 0.27
C ASP A 712 2.61 -7.17 0.65
N ILE A 713 2.86 -6.62 1.84
CA ILE A 713 2.17 -5.47 2.43
C ILE A 713 3.25 -4.53 2.98
N PRO A 714 3.22 -3.22 2.71
CA PRO A 714 4.24 -2.29 3.20
C PRO A 714 4.28 -2.19 4.73
N GLN A 715 5.26 -2.87 5.33
CA GLN A 715 5.73 -2.68 6.71
C GLN A 715 4.75 -2.93 7.88
N PRO A 716 3.91 -3.98 7.84
CA PRO A 716 3.53 -4.62 9.10
C PRO A 716 4.76 -5.22 9.78
N ALA A 717 4.80 -5.21 11.12
CA ALA A 717 5.57 -6.16 11.93
C ALA A 717 4.85 -7.52 12.03
N GLY A 718 3.64 -7.63 11.48
CA GLY A 718 2.80 -8.82 11.47
C GLY A 718 1.37 -8.52 11.00
N ALA A 719 0.52 -9.53 10.90
CA ALA A 719 -0.90 -9.36 10.58
C ALA A 719 -1.75 -9.86 11.76
N ALA A 720 -2.62 -9.02 12.31
CA ALA A 720 -3.52 -9.35 13.41
C ALA A 720 -4.82 -9.99 12.93
N ALA A 721 -5.30 -9.59 11.75
CA ALA A 721 -6.41 -10.24 11.05
C ALA A 721 -5.84 -11.14 9.95
N VAL A 722 -6.22 -12.43 9.96
CA VAL A 722 -5.65 -13.45 9.06
C VAL A 722 -6.76 -14.35 8.53
N GLY A 723 -6.96 -14.36 7.20
CA GLY A 723 -7.93 -15.24 6.54
C GLY A 723 -7.35 -16.62 6.30
N GLY A 724 -7.53 -17.54 7.25
CA GLY A 724 -7.10 -18.94 7.12
C GLY A 724 -8.04 -19.76 6.23
N ARG A 725 -7.50 -20.69 5.45
CA ARG A 725 -8.24 -21.52 4.48
C ARG A 725 -8.65 -22.86 5.08
N SER A 726 -9.86 -23.34 4.78
CA SER A 726 -10.21 -24.72 5.10
C SER A 726 -9.47 -25.71 4.18
N VAL A 727 -8.89 -26.75 4.79
CA VAL A 727 -8.06 -27.77 4.13
C VAL A 727 -8.46 -29.18 4.57
N ALA A 728 -8.56 -30.10 3.61
CA ALA A 728 -8.66 -31.53 3.88
C ALA A 728 -7.65 -32.30 3.02
N ILE A 729 -7.05 -33.36 3.58
CA ILE A 729 -6.16 -34.27 2.86
C ILE A 729 -6.66 -35.70 3.07
N PHE A 730 -6.87 -36.42 1.97
CA PHE A 730 -7.28 -37.83 2.01
C PHE A 730 -6.65 -38.62 0.87
N ARG A 731 -6.60 -39.93 1.02
CA ARG A 731 -6.17 -40.85 -0.05
C ARG A 731 -7.31 -41.76 -0.47
N GLY A 732 -7.39 -42.01 -1.76
CA GLY A 732 -8.17 -43.11 -2.32
C GLY A 732 -7.25 -44.27 -2.64
N ILE A 733 -7.63 -45.46 -2.16
CA ILE A 733 -6.92 -46.72 -2.36
C ILE A 733 -7.74 -47.55 -3.35
N PHE A 734 -7.21 -47.76 -4.55
CA PHE A 734 -7.82 -48.63 -5.54
C PHE A 734 -7.28 -50.06 -5.40
N THR A 735 -8.18 -51.04 -5.38
CA THR A 735 -7.82 -52.46 -5.42
C THR A 735 -8.47 -53.12 -6.65
N GLY A 736 -7.65 -53.90 -7.36
CA GLY A 736 -8.01 -54.69 -8.53
C GLY A 736 -7.28 -56.03 -8.50
N GLU A 737 -7.00 -56.62 -9.66
CA GLU A 737 -6.48 -57.99 -9.79
C GLU A 737 -5.26 -58.08 -10.72
N PRO A 738 -4.17 -58.78 -10.31
CA PRO A 738 -2.95 -58.86 -11.10
C PRO A 738 -3.04 -59.95 -12.18
N ALA A 739 -2.59 -59.61 -13.38
CA ALA A 739 -2.43 -60.53 -14.50
C ALA A 739 -1.12 -60.26 -15.26
N HIS A 740 -0.65 -61.22 -16.05
CA HIS A 740 0.53 -61.02 -16.89
C HIS A 740 0.17 -60.14 -18.10
N ALA A 741 0.60 -58.88 -18.08
CA ALA A 741 0.12 -57.82 -18.98
C ALA A 741 0.30 -58.14 -20.47
N GLY A 742 1.40 -58.83 -20.82
CA GLY A 742 1.68 -59.24 -22.21
C GLY A 742 1.11 -60.59 -22.65
N VAL A 743 0.31 -61.29 -21.83
CA VAL A 743 -0.15 -62.67 -22.12
C VAL A 743 -1.64 -62.90 -21.82
N VAL A 744 -2.15 -62.41 -20.68
CA VAL A 744 -3.58 -62.54 -20.28
C VAL A 744 -4.12 -61.26 -19.60
N PRO A 745 -3.91 -60.05 -20.17
CA PRO A 745 -4.34 -58.80 -19.51
C PRO A 745 -5.86 -58.73 -19.24
N TRP A 746 -6.68 -59.42 -20.02
CA TRP A 746 -8.14 -59.51 -19.85
C TRP A 746 -8.59 -60.31 -18.61
N ASN A 747 -7.67 -60.98 -17.92
CA ASN A 747 -7.92 -61.62 -16.61
C ASN A 747 -7.55 -60.69 -15.43
N GLY A 748 -7.14 -59.44 -15.67
CA GLY A 748 -6.74 -58.49 -14.63
C GLY A 748 -7.65 -57.27 -14.54
N VAL A 749 -7.58 -56.58 -13.41
CA VAL A 749 -8.31 -55.33 -13.13
C VAL A 749 -7.28 -54.29 -12.69
N ASN A 750 -7.09 -53.25 -13.50
CA ASN A 750 -5.92 -52.37 -13.39
C ASN A 750 -6.16 -51.13 -12.52
N ALA A 751 -5.67 -51.16 -11.28
CA ALA A 751 -5.72 -50.04 -10.36
C ALA A 751 -4.88 -48.83 -10.82
N LEU A 752 -3.86 -49.01 -11.67
CA LEU A 752 -3.13 -47.86 -12.24
C LEU A 752 -3.98 -47.08 -13.25
N ASP A 753 -4.84 -47.76 -14.00
CA ASP A 753 -5.79 -47.08 -14.91
C ASP A 753 -6.85 -46.33 -14.10
N ALA A 754 -7.28 -46.86 -12.94
CA ALA A 754 -8.18 -46.17 -12.03
C ALA A 754 -7.56 -44.89 -11.43
N ALA A 755 -6.27 -44.95 -11.04
CA ALA A 755 -5.52 -43.77 -10.60
C ALA A 755 -5.37 -42.73 -11.73
N SER A 756 -5.05 -43.18 -12.95
CA SER A 756 -4.87 -42.33 -14.12
C SER A 756 -6.18 -41.64 -14.54
N LEU A 757 -7.28 -42.40 -14.58
CA LEU A 757 -8.62 -41.87 -14.87
C LEU A 757 -9.12 -40.93 -13.77
N THR A 758 -8.76 -41.18 -12.50
CA THR A 758 -9.02 -40.24 -11.39
C THR A 758 -8.28 -38.92 -11.62
N TYR A 759 -7.01 -38.97 -12.06
CA TYR A 759 -6.23 -37.77 -12.38
C TYR A 759 -6.87 -36.98 -13.54
N SER A 760 -7.30 -37.65 -14.61
CA SER A 760 -8.04 -37.03 -15.71
C SER A 760 -9.38 -36.43 -15.27
N ALA A 761 -10.17 -37.15 -14.47
CA ALA A 761 -11.46 -36.69 -13.96
C ALA A 761 -11.33 -35.46 -13.05
N ILE A 762 -10.31 -35.44 -12.17
CA ILE A 762 -10.00 -34.29 -11.33
C ILE A 762 -9.43 -33.12 -12.16
N SER A 763 -8.69 -33.40 -13.23
CA SER A 763 -8.25 -32.37 -14.19
C SER A 763 -9.45 -31.67 -14.85
N MET A 764 -10.46 -32.42 -15.29
CA MET A 764 -11.71 -31.85 -15.82
C MET A 764 -12.54 -31.12 -14.75
N LEU A 765 -12.58 -31.64 -13.51
CA LEU A 765 -13.26 -31.00 -12.38
C LEU A 765 -12.73 -29.58 -12.11
N ARG A 766 -11.44 -29.30 -12.36
CA ARG A 766 -10.83 -27.96 -12.16
C ARG A 766 -11.50 -26.84 -12.97
N GLN A 767 -12.14 -27.14 -14.11
CA GLN A 767 -12.91 -26.13 -14.84
C GLN A 767 -14.18 -25.69 -14.09
N GLN A 768 -14.64 -26.51 -13.14
CA GLN A 768 -15.94 -26.43 -12.48
C GLN A 768 -15.81 -26.20 -10.96
N ILE A 769 -14.65 -25.76 -10.47
CA ILE A 769 -14.41 -25.29 -9.09
C ILE A 769 -14.25 -23.76 -9.10
N ARG A 770 -14.25 -23.09 -7.94
CA ARG A 770 -14.09 -21.63 -7.90
C ARG A 770 -12.64 -21.21 -8.20
N PRO A 771 -12.41 -19.98 -8.71
CA PRO A 771 -11.06 -19.43 -8.88
C PRO A 771 -10.22 -19.37 -7.59
N THR A 772 -10.86 -19.47 -6.42
CA THR A 772 -10.25 -19.47 -5.08
C THR A 772 -9.92 -20.87 -4.56
N ASP A 773 -10.50 -21.93 -5.12
CA ASP A 773 -10.35 -23.32 -4.68
C ASP A 773 -9.06 -23.94 -5.25
N ARG A 774 -8.39 -24.85 -4.51
CA ARG A 774 -7.20 -25.55 -5.00
C ARG A 774 -7.32 -27.06 -4.76
N LEU A 775 -6.98 -27.82 -5.81
CA LEU A 775 -6.84 -29.26 -5.79
C LEU A 775 -5.39 -29.63 -6.14
N ASN A 776 -4.73 -30.40 -5.27
CA ASN A 776 -3.38 -30.92 -5.47
C ASN A 776 -3.43 -32.43 -5.25
N LEU A 777 -2.80 -33.23 -6.12
CA LEU A 777 -2.83 -34.69 -6.01
C LEU A 777 -1.57 -35.34 -6.59
N PHE A 778 -1.23 -36.52 -6.09
CA PHE A 778 -0.14 -37.35 -6.61
C PHE A 778 -0.46 -38.85 -6.47
N ILE A 779 0.18 -39.67 -7.31
CA ILE A 779 0.11 -41.13 -7.22
C ILE A 779 1.22 -41.58 -6.26
N LYS A 780 0.83 -42.13 -5.11
CA LYS A 780 1.71 -42.59 -4.03
C LYS A 780 2.16 -44.04 -4.20
N GLU A 781 1.27 -44.87 -4.76
CA GLU A 781 1.55 -46.24 -5.18
C GLU A 781 0.96 -46.44 -6.59
N GLY A 782 1.72 -46.98 -7.53
CA GLY A 782 1.31 -47.10 -8.95
C GLY A 782 1.70 -48.42 -9.64
N GLY A 783 2.04 -49.46 -8.86
CA GLY A 783 2.66 -50.70 -9.37
C GLY A 783 4.19 -50.68 -9.31
N GLN A 784 4.82 -51.81 -9.62
CA GLN A 784 6.28 -52.01 -9.48
C GLN A 784 6.96 -52.67 -10.69
N MET A 785 6.22 -53.27 -11.63
CA MET A 785 6.75 -54.02 -12.76
C MET A 785 5.90 -53.76 -14.01
N THR A 786 6.51 -53.56 -15.17
CA THR A 786 5.81 -53.22 -16.43
C THR A 786 5.09 -54.39 -17.09
N ASN A 787 5.39 -55.63 -16.71
CA ASN A 787 4.79 -56.85 -17.26
C ASN A 787 3.65 -57.43 -16.39
N ILE A 788 3.24 -56.73 -15.31
CA ILE A 788 2.19 -57.15 -14.39
C ILE A 788 1.13 -56.06 -14.33
N ILE A 789 -0.16 -56.42 -14.46
CA ILE A 789 -1.28 -55.49 -14.26
C ILE A 789 -1.29 -55.04 -12.79
N THR A 790 -1.35 -53.73 -12.55
CA THR A 790 -1.24 -53.16 -11.20
C THR A 790 -2.50 -53.46 -10.38
N ALA A 791 -2.38 -54.38 -9.41
CA ALA A 791 -3.50 -54.78 -8.54
C ALA A 791 -3.84 -53.76 -7.42
N ARG A 792 -2.94 -52.82 -7.13
CA ARG A 792 -3.16 -51.79 -6.10
C ARG A 792 -2.54 -50.46 -6.53
N SER A 793 -3.28 -49.38 -6.35
CA SER A 793 -2.75 -48.02 -6.47
C SER A 793 -3.30 -47.12 -5.36
N VAL A 794 -2.57 -46.07 -5.05
CA VAL A 794 -2.96 -45.09 -4.02
C VAL A 794 -2.76 -43.69 -4.58
N VAL A 795 -3.82 -42.89 -4.57
CA VAL A 795 -3.79 -41.49 -4.99
C VAL A 795 -4.18 -40.62 -3.81
N GLU A 796 -3.29 -39.71 -3.44
CA GLU A 796 -3.45 -38.79 -2.32
C GLU A 796 -3.83 -37.41 -2.86
N VAL A 797 -4.83 -36.76 -2.25
CA VAL A 797 -5.40 -35.48 -2.70
C VAL A 797 -5.61 -34.51 -1.55
N GLY A 798 -5.13 -33.28 -1.73
CA GLY A 798 -5.41 -32.12 -0.90
C GLY A 798 -6.49 -31.24 -1.53
N VAL A 799 -7.51 -30.90 -0.75
CA VAL A 799 -8.65 -30.04 -1.12
C VAL A 799 -8.60 -28.77 -0.26
N ARG A 800 -8.49 -27.60 -0.91
CA ARG A 800 -8.47 -26.29 -0.24
C ARG A 800 -9.56 -25.38 -0.79
N THR A 801 -10.26 -24.68 0.09
CA THR A 801 -11.36 -23.75 -0.21
C THR A 801 -11.26 -22.51 0.68
N LEU A 802 -12.15 -21.53 0.49
CA LEU A 802 -12.24 -20.41 1.44
C LEU A 802 -12.91 -20.85 2.75
N THR A 803 -14.00 -21.61 2.71
CA THR A 803 -14.73 -22.02 3.92
C THR A 803 -14.86 -23.54 4.08
N LEU A 804 -15.06 -24.01 5.32
CA LEU A 804 -15.26 -25.40 5.70
C LEU A 804 -16.50 -26.02 5.04
N GLY A 805 -17.60 -25.28 4.99
CA GLY A 805 -18.84 -25.70 4.33
C GLY A 805 -18.72 -25.85 2.81
N GLU A 806 -17.73 -25.18 2.20
CA GLU A 806 -17.37 -25.36 0.79
C GLU A 806 -16.36 -26.49 0.60
N ASN A 807 -15.44 -26.67 1.55
CA ASN A 807 -14.48 -27.78 1.54
C ASN A 807 -15.21 -29.12 1.48
N GLN A 808 -16.19 -29.33 2.38
CA GLN A 808 -16.98 -30.56 2.46
C GLN A 808 -17.72 -30.86 1.14
N LYS A 809 -18.31 -29.84 0.50
CA LYS A 809 -18.99 -29.96 -0.81
C LYS A 809 -18.00 -30.30 -1.94
N LEU A 810 -16.80 -29.73 -1.91
CA LEU A 810 -15.77 -30.02 -2.92
C LEU A 810 -15.15 -31.41 -2.70
N GLN A 811 -14.91 -31.84 -1.46
CA GLN A 811 -14.47 -33.20 -1.13
C GLN A 811 -15.41 -34.26 -1.73
N GLU A 812 -16.73 -34.07 -1.61
CA GLU A 812 -17.69 -35.02 -2.19
C GLU A 812 -17.56 -35.12 -3.72
N ARG A 813 -17.43 -33.98 -4.41
CA ARG A 813 -17.21 -33.95 -5.87
C ARG A 813 -15.91 -34.66 -6.26
N VAL A 814 -14.83 -34.45 -5.51
CA VAL A 814 -13.54 -35.15 -5.71
C VAL A 814 -13.70 -36.66 -5.47
N ARG A 815 -14.35 -37.09 -4.37
CA ARG A 815 -14.64 -38.52 -4.11
C ARG A 815 -15.47 -39.14 -5.24
N ASN A 816 -16.37 -38.39 -5.88
CA ASN A 816 -17.15 -38.90 -6.99
C ASN A 816 -16.31 -39.08 -8.27
N CYS A 817 -15.21 -38.33 -8.48
CA CYS A 817 -14.21 -38.64 -9.51
C CYS A 817 -13.53 -40.00 -9.25
N PHE A 818 -13.06 -40.24 -8.01
CA PHE A 818 -12.47 -41.52 -7.59
C PHE A 818 -13.45 -42.69 -7.78
N LYS A 819 -14.71 -42.55 -7.31
CA LYS A 819 -15.76 -43.57 -7.49
C LYS A 819 -16.06 -43.86 -8.97
N GLY A 820 -16.11 -42.82 -9.81
CA GLY A 820 -16.30 -42.95 -11.25
C GLY A 820 -15.16 -43.72 -11.93
N ALA A 821 -13.92 -43.46 -11.54
CA ALA A 821 -12.75 -44.17 -12.05
C ALA A 821 -12.70 -45.64 -11.59
N ALA A 822 -13.08 -45.92 -10.34
CA ALA A 822 -13.24 -47.29 -9.84
C ALA A 822 -14.29 -48.06 -10.68
N LEU A 823 -15.49 -47.50 -10.81
CA LEU A 823 -16.59 -48.09 -11.58
C LEU A 823 -16.22 -48.35 -13.05
N ALA A 824 -15.53 -47.40 -13.69
CA ALA A 824 -15.13 -47.51 -15.10
C ALA A 824 -14.02 -48.54 -15.37
N THR A 825 -13.28 -48.95 -14.34
CA THR A 825 -12.15 -49.91 -14.46
C THR A 825 -12.43 -51.26 -13.82
N GLY A 826 -13.51 -51.39 -13.05
CA GLY A 826 -13.83 -52.59 -12.26
C GLY A 826 -13.13 -52.66 -10.91
N CYS A 827 -12.34 -51.65 -10.53
CA CYS A 827 -11.67 -51.61 -9.22
C CYS A 827 -12.66 -51.35 -8.08
N THR A 828 -12.32 -51.78 -6.87
CA THR A 828 -12.88 -51.22 -5.64
C THR A 828 -12.11 -49.96 -5.22
N ILE A 829 -12.72 -49.14 -4.35
CA ILE A 829 -12.14 -47.89 -3.85
C ILE A 829 -12.48 -47.66 -2.38
N GLU A 830 -11.44 -47.50 -1.56
CA GLU A 830 -11.54 -47.12 -0.14
C GLU A 830 -10.98 -45.72 0.06
N PHE A 831 -11.51 -44.96 1.03
CA PHE A 831 -11.05 -43.61 1.34
C PHE A 831 -10.56 -43.53 2.78
N GLU A 832 -9.30 -43.13 2.96
CA GLU A 832 -8.68 -42.94 4.27
C GLU A 832 -8.33 -41.46 4.48
N SER A 833 -8.55 -40.95 5.69
CA SER A 833 -8.08 -39.61 6.08
C SER A 833 -6.57 -39.67 6.21
N VAL A 834 -5.85 -38.73 5.59
CA VAL A 834 -4.38 -38.70 5.70
C VAL A 834 -4.00 -37.72 6.78
N TYR A 835 -3.71 -38.26 7.96
CA TYR A 835 -2.77 -37.59 8.85
C TYR A 835 -1.39 -37.59 8.17
N VAL A 836 -0.69 -36.46 8.25
CA VAL A 836 0.68 -36.36 7.73
C VAL A 836 1.59 -37.17 8.67
N TYR A 837 2.25 -38.17 8.09
CA TYR A 837 2.97 -39.30 8.71
C TYR A 837 2.13 -40.41 9.38
N PRO A 838 2.47 -41.70 9.15
CA PRO A 838 1.91 -42.83 9.87
C PRO A 838 2.66 -43.10 11.19
N SER A 839 1.91 -43.46 12.24
CA SER A 839 2.44 -44.31 13.33
C SER A 839 2.08 -45.78 13.04
N PRO A 840 3.02 -46.73 13.14
CA PRO A 840 2.76 -48.14 12.85
C PRO A 840 2.18 -48.86 14.08
N LEU A 841 0.92 -48.60 14.42
CA LEU A 841 0.19 -49.30 15.49
C LEU A 841 -1.09 -49.98 14.94
N PRO A 842 -1.00 -51.27 14.51
CA PRO A 842 -2.12 -51.99 13.87
C PRO A 842 -3.37 -52.24 14.74
N CYS A 843 -3.36 -51.87 16.02
CA CYS A 843 -4.28 -52.41 17.02
C CYS A 843 -5.52 -51.54 17.31
N MET A 844 -5.47 -50.23 17.05
CA MET A 844 -6.53 -49.29 17.51
C MET A 844 -7.71 -49.13 16.55
N HIS A 845 -7.56 -49.48 15.27
CA HIS A 845 -8.56 -49.17 14.23
C HIS A 845 -9.91 -49.89 14.45
N LEU A 846 -9.89 -51.07 15.09
CA LEU A 846 -11.08 -51.89 15.31
C LEU A 846 -11.99 -51.35 16.43
N ILE A 847 -11.44 -50.63 17.42
CA ILE A 847 -12.23 -50.08 18.54
C ILE A 847 -13.03 -48.86 18.06
N THR A 848 -12.39 -47.94 17.34
CA THR A 848 -13.02 -46.73 16.80
C THR A 848 -14.19 -47.04 15.86
N LEU A 849 -14.09 -48.13 15.09
CA LEU A 849 -15.15 -48.61 14.18
C LEU A 849 -16.37 -49.21 14.90
N LEU A 850 -16.26 -49.56 16.19
CA LEU A 850 -17.32 -50.27 16.93
C LEU A 850 -18.04 -49.39 17.98
N THR A 851 -17.41 -48.33 18.49
CA THR A 851 -17.97 -47.51 19.59
C THR A 851 -18.54 -46.16 19.16
N ILE A 852 -18.34 -45.71 17.91
CA ILE A 852 -18.79 -44.40 17.43
C ILE A 852 -19.62 -44.54 16.15
N GLY A 853 -20.79 -43.92 16.14
CA GLY A 853 -21.69 -43.87 14.96
C GLY A 853 -21.05 -43.18 13.74
N PRO A 854 -21.65 -43.34 12.54
CA PRO A 854 -20.99 -43.18 11.24
C PRO A 854 -20.22 -41.86 11.08
N LEU A 855 -18.90 -41.93 11.30
CA LEU A 855 -18.01 -40.80 11.49
C LEU A 855 -17.49 -40.24 10.15
N ASN A 856 -18.40 -39.79 9.30
CA ASN A 856 -18.08 -39.22 7.98
C ASN A 856 -17.37 -37.84 8.02
N ARG A 857 -17.06 -37.30 9.21
CA ARG A 857 -16.25 -36.10 9.39
C ARG A 857 -14.78 -36.49 9.49
N MET A 858 -14.06 -36.45 8.37
CA MET A 858 -12.60 -36.37 8.37
C MET A 858 -12.13 -35.12 9.13
N ASP A 859 -10.90 -35.16 9.63
CA ASP A 859 -10.25 -34.08 10.40
C ASP A 859 -9.86 -32.93 9.47
N THR A 860 -10.88 -32.28 8.92
CA THR A 860 -10.77 -31.13 8.02
C THR A 860 -10.42 -29.91 8.84
N TYR A 861 -9.33 -29.25 8.48
CA TYR A 861 -8.92 -27.99 9.07
C TYR A 861 -9.94 -26.94 8.65
N ALA A 862 -10.50 -26.23 9.61
CA ALA A 862 -11.48 -25.19 9.34
C ALA A 862 -10.79 -23.91 8.85
N ASP A 863 -11.57 -23.04 8.23
CA ASP A 863 -11.22 -21.64 8.02
C ASP A 863 -11.05 -20.91 9.36
N LEU A 864 -10.20 -19.88 9.38
CA LEU A 864 -9.83 -19.15 10.60
C LEU A 864 -10.69 -17.89 10.76
N HIS A 865 -11.52 -17.89 11.79
CA HIS A 865 -12.36 -16.75 12.15
C HIS A 865 -11.63 -15.83 13.13
N SER A 866 -10.99 -14.80 12.58
CA SER A 866 -10.34 -13.73 13.33
C SER A 866 -11.38 -12.88 14.09
N ASN A 867 -11.34 -12.86 15.43
CA ASN A 867 -12.31 -12.09 16.22
C ASN A 867 -11.98 -10.59 16.23
N GLU A 868 -12.84 -9.76 15.61
CA GLU A 868 -12.57 -8.33 15.39
C GLU A 868 -12.15 -7.53 16.64
N PRO A 869 -12.84 -7.60 17.80
CA PRO A 869 -12.37 -6.96 19.03
C PRO A 869 -10.95 -7.36 19.44
N LEU A 870 -10.58 -8.64 19.30
CA LEU A 870 -9.24 -9.11 19.64
C LEU A 870 -8.19 -8.64 18.63
N CYS A 871 -8.48 -8.67 17.32
CA CYS A 871 -7.57 -8.19 16.27
C CYS A 871 -7.27 -6.69 16.40
N ASN A 872 -8.32 -5.88 16.62
CA ASN A 872 -8.19 -4.43 16.77
C ASN A 872 -7.43 -4.07 18.04
N GLU A 873 -7.76 -4.69 19.19
CA GLU A 873 -7.07 -4.43 20.45
C GLU A 873 -5.62 -4.93 20.44
N PHE A 874 -5.32 -6.08 19.82
CA PHE A 874 -3.94 -6.54 19.65
C PHE A 874 -3.11 -5.58 18.80
N THR A 875 -3.67 -5.10 17.68
CA THR A 875 -3.01 -4.10 16.82
C THR A 875 -2.72 -2.81 17.58
N ASP A 876 -3.70 -2.33 18.35
CA ASP A 876 -3.58 -1.14 19.18
C ASP A 876 -2.57 -1.33 20.34
N ILE A 877 -2.54 -2.49 21.00
CA ILE A 877 -1.53 -2.84 22.01
C ILE A 877 -0.12 -2.86 21.42
N MET A 878 0.07 -3.56 20.29
CA MET A 878 1.38 -3.69 19.65
C MET A 878 1.91 -2.34 19.15
N SER A 879 1.01 -1.48 18.66
CA SER A 879 1.32 -0.09 18.35
C SER A 879 1.66 0.72 19.60
N ARG A 880 0.78 0.78 20.61
CA ARG A 880 0.90 1.64 21.80
C ARG A 880 2.08 1.32 22.70
N HIS A 881 2.45 0.04 22.83
CA HIS A 881 3.38 -0.41 23.85
C HIS A 881 4.72 -0.93 23.34
N PHE A 882 4.81 -1.33 22.06
CA PHE A 882 6.00 -2.00 21.53
C PHE A 882 6.52 -1.42 20.21
N ASP A 883 5.96 -0.30 19.74
CA ASP A 883 6.34 0.38 18.49
C ASP A 883 6.38 -0.62 17.32
N SER A 884 5.23 -1.27 17.10
CA SER A 884 5.13 -2.49 16.30
C SER A 884 3.76 -2.58 15.65
N HIS A 885 3.65 -2.12 14.41
CA HIS A 885 2.37 -1.99 13.72
C HIS A 885 1.97 -3.32 13.09
N PHE A 886 0.84 -3.88 13.49
CA PHE A 886 0.27 -5.07 12.84
C PHE A 886 -0.83 -4.63 11.85
N HIS A 887 -1.02 -5.37 10.76
CA HIS A 887 -2.13 -5.12 9.85
C HIS A 887 -3.43 -5.67 10.46
N GLY A 888 -4.48 -4.85 10.55
CA GLY A 888 -5.75 -5.21 11.21
C GLY A 888 -7.00 -5.39 10.32
N ASP A 889 -6.97 -5.09 9.02
CA ASP A 889 -8.19 -5.15 8.20
C ASP A 889 -8.56 -6.59 7.78
N MET A 890 -9.57 -7.14 8.46
CA MET A 890 -10.14 -8.46 8.17
C MET A 890 -10.71 -8.63 6.74
N ARG A 891 -10.85 -7.53 5.98
CA ARG A 891 -11.39 -7.52 4.62
C ARG A 891 -10.30 -7.50 3.56
N ASP A 892 -9.02 -7.42 3.94
CA ASP A 892 -7.91 -7.45 2.99
C ASP A 892 -7.75 -8.87 2.40
N PRO A 893 -8.02 -9.07 1.09
CA PRO A 893 -7.95 -10.39 0.46
C PRO A 893 -6.51 -10.89 0.25
N HIS A 894 -5.50 -10.04 0.49
CA HIS A 894 -4.09 -10.39 0.36
C HIS A 894 -3.55 -11.12 1.60
N ILE A 895 -4.19 -11.00 2.78
CA ILE A 895 -3.81 -11.75 4.00
C ILE A 895 -4.53 -13.11 4.03
N SER A 896 -4.25 -13.91 3.02
CA SER A 896 -4.58 -15.33 3.01
C SER A 896 -3.53 -16.10 3.80
N GLY A 897 -3.88 -16.54 5.01
CA GLY A 897 -3.09 -17.52 5.73
C GLY A 897 -3.06 -18.89 5.05
N GLY A 898 -2.32 -19.82 5.66
CA GLY A 898 -2.40 -21.25 5.35
C GLY A 898 -3.75 -21.85 5.76
N GLY A 899 -3.81 -23.18 5.85
CA GLY A 899 -4.86 -23.85 6.61
C GLY A 899 -4.25 -24.40 7.88
N SER A 900 -4.80 -24.03 9.04
CA SER A 900 -4.30 -24.41 10.35
C SER A 900 -5.43 -24.98 11.20
N ASP A 901 -5.15 -25.95 12.07
CA ASP A 901 -6.17 -26.52 12.94
C ASP A 901 -6.56 -25.60 14.12
N PHE A 902 -5.84 -24.48 14.30
CA PHE A 902 -6.34 -23.34 15.10
C PHE A 902 -7.60 -22.72 14.48
N GLY A 903 -7.83 -22.88 13.17
CA GLY A 903 -9.11 -22.56 12.54
C GLY A 903 -10.27 -23.29 13.22
N ASN A 904 -10.10 -24.56 13.59
CA ASN A 904 -11.14 -25.32 14.31
C ASN A 904 -11.40 -24.78 15.72
N VAL A 905 -10.39 -24.19 16.39
CA VAL A 905 -10.56 -23.52 17.70
C VAL A 905 -11.45 -22.28 17.56
N SER A 906 -11.35 -21.55 16.43
CA SER A 906 -12.15 -20.35 16.16
C SER A 906 -13.65 -20.58 15.98
N TYR A 907 -14.09 -21.84 15.90
CA TYR A 907 -15.52 -22.22 15.95
C TYR A 907 -16.03 -22.53 17.37
N GLU A 908 -15.14 -22.78 18.35
CA GLU A 908 -15.49 -23.18 19.72
C GLU A 908 -15.50 -21.98 20.69
N CYS A 909 -14.56 -21.04 20.53
CA CYS A 909 -14.45 -19.84 21.36
C CYS A 909 -13.90 -18.62 20.59
N PRO A 910 -14.12 -17.37 21.07
CA PRO A 910 -13.48 -16.18 20.52
C PRO A 910 -11.96 -16.38 20.40
N SER A 911 -11.42 -16.15 19.21
CA SER A 911 -10.06 -16.61 18.88
C SER A 911 -9.25 -15.55 18.14
N LEU A 912 -7.93 -15.54 18.38
CA LEU A 912 -6.97 -14.66 17.74
C LEU A 912 -5.67 -15.41 17.43
N HIS A 913 -5.20 -15.30 16.18
CA HIS A 913 -4.01 -15.96 15.66
C HIS A 913 -3.23 -15.05 14.67
N PRO A 914 -2.59 -13.98 15.16
CA PRO A 914 -1.70 -13.12 14.40
C PRO A 914 -0.48 -13.85 13.82
N LEU A 915 -0.10 -13.44 12.62
CA LEU A 915 1.25 -13.63 12.10
C LEU A 915 2.17 -12.53 12.65
N PHE A 916 3.39 -12.85 13.08
CA PHE A 916 4.47 -11.87 13.33
C PHE A 916 5.64 -12.14 12.40
N ILE A 917 6.28 -11.09 11.90
CA ILE A 917 7.31 -11.20 10.85
C ILE A 917 8.69 -11.40 11.50
N ILE A 918 9.42 -12.40 11.02
CA ILE A 918 10.83 -12.63 11.36
C ILE A 918 11.75 -12.24 10.19
N PRO A 919 13.02 -11.85 10.42
CA PRO A 919 13.94 -11.51 9.33
C PRO A 919 14.35 -12.74 8.51
N THR A 920 13.98 -12.78 7.23
CA THR A 920 14.31 -13.87 6.30
C THR A 920 14.99 -13.34 5.02
N LEU A 921 15.68 -14.20 4.27
CA LEU A 921 16.15 -13.82 2.92
C LEU A 921 15.00 -13.90 1.90
N PRO A 922 15.06 -13.23 0.74
CA PRO A 922 13.96 -13.22 -0.25
C PRO A 922 13.52 -14.59 -0.80
N THR A 923 14.31 -15.65 -0.58
CA THR A 923 13.99 -17.03 -0.96
C THR A 923 13.47 -17.87 0.21
N ASP A 924 13.63 -17.41 1.45
CA ASP A 924 13.42 -18.15 2.69
C ASP A 924 11.93 -18.14 3.06
N ASN A 925 11.13 -18.85 2.28
CA ASN A 925 9.69 -18.98 2.45
C ASN A 925 9.32 -19.95 3.58
N VAL A 926 8.15 -19.76 4.17
CA VAL A 926 7.54 -20.71 5.12
C VAL A 926 7.51 -22.13 4.48
N HIS A 927 7.87 -23.14 5.28
CA HIS A 927 8.15 -24.55 4.91
C HIS A 927 9.44 -24.79 4.09
N ALA A 928 10.30 -23.77 3.86
CA ALA A 928 11.62 -23.94 3.25
C ALA A 928 12.75 -24.01 4.31
N PRO A 929 13.89 -24.69 4.03
CA PRO A 929 15.03 -24.77 4.95
C PRO A 929 15.60 -23.41 5.38
N GLY A 930 15.50 -22.39 4.53
CA GLY A 930 15.92 -21.03 4.86
C GLY A 930 15.09 -20.40 5.98
N PHE A 931 13.79 -20.71 6.07
CA PHE A 931 12.94 -20.26 7.17
C PHE A 931 13.26 -21.01 8.47
N ALA A 932 13.54 -22.31 8.40
CA ALA A 932 14.00 -23.07 9.57
C ALA A 932 15.29 -22.48 10.16
N ARG A 933 16.26 -22.08 9.31
CA ARG A 933 17.43 -21.29 9.75
C ARG A 933 16.99 -19.98 10.41
N ALA A 934 16.18 -19.17 9.73
CA ALA A 934 15.75 -17.87 10.22
C ALA A 934 15.02 -17.94 11.58
N ALA A 935 14.22 -18.98 11.82
CA ALA A 935 13.50 -19.21 13.07
C ALA A 935 14.41 -19.53 14.27
N GLY A 936 15.69 -19.82 14.05
CA GLY A 936 16.72 -19.97 15.09
C GLY A 936 17.52 -18.69 15.39
N GLU A 937 17.36 -17.63 14.58
CA GLU A 937 18.16 -16.41 14.71
C GLU A 937 17.73 -15.55 15.92
N PRO A 938 18.64 -14.83 16.59
CA PRO A 938 18.31 -13.99 17.75
C PRO A 938 17.19 -12.98 17.49
N ALA A 939 17.17 -12.34 16.31
CA ALA A 939 16.16 -11.36 15.96
C ALA A 939 14.75 -11.96 15.74
N ALA A 940 14.67 -13.25 15.39
CA ALA A 940 13.40 -13.97 15.27
C ALA A 940 12.82 -14.29 16.67
N PHE A 941 13.69 -14.66 17.62
CA PHE A 941 13.33 -14.77 19.04
C PHE A 941 12.89 -13.42 19.62
N ASP A 942 13.63 -12.35 19.38
CA ASP A 942 13.30 -11.02 19.92
C ASP A 942 11.94 -10.51 19.38
N ALA A 943 11.60 -10.82 18.11
CA ALA A 943 10.28 -10.56 17.52
C ALA A 943 9.16 -11.40 18.18
N ALA A 944 9.41 -12.69 18.42
CA ALA A 944 8.46 -13.59 19.08
C ALA A 944 8.15 -13.13 20.53
N ILE A 945 9.18 -12.72 21.28
CA ILE A 945 9.02 -12.14 22.62
C ILE A 945 8.23 -10.82 22.58
N LYS A 946 8.45 -9.97 21.58
CA LYS A 946 7.66 -8.73 21.41
C LYS A 946 6.17 -9.05 21.21
N ALA A 947 5.85 -9.99 20.33
CA ALA A 947 4.46 -10.43 20.09
C ALA A 947 3.82 -11.07 21.33
N ALA A 948 4.58 -11.88 22.09
CA ALA A 948 4.12 -12.53 23.31
C ALA A 948 3.67 -11.54 24.39
N LYS A 949 4.42 -10.44 24.60
CA LYS A 949 4.02 -9.39 25.56
C LYS A 949 2.70 -8.72 25.14
N GLY A 950 2.45 -8.56 23.85
CA GLY A 950 1.16 -8.07 23.33
C GLY A 950 -0.01 -9.01 23.61
N ILE A 951 0.18 -10.32 23.36
CA ILE A 951 -0.83 -11.34 23.66
C ILE A 951 -1.13 -11.39 25.17
N ALA A 952 -0.13 -11.24 26.03
CA ALA A 952 -0.33 -11.21 27.48
C ALA A 952 -1.18 -10.02 27.93
N ILE A 953 -0.94 -8.81 27.40
CA ILE A 953 -1.73 -7.61 27.74
C ILE A 953 -3.17 -7.78 27.26
N LEU A 954 -3.36 -8.29 26.04
CA LEU A 954 -4.69 -8.58 25.49
C LEU A 954 -5.44 -9.62 26.36
N GLY A 955 -4.79 -10.72 26.69
CA GLY A 955 -5.37 -11.78 27.50
C GLY A 955 -5.76 -11.31 28.90
N VAL A 956 -4.90 -10.50 29.55
CA VAL A 956 -5.24 -9.85 30.82
C VAL A 956 -6.46 -8.94 30.66
N ARG A 957 -6.55 -8.17 29.56
CA ARG A 957 -7.72 -7.35 29.26
C ARG A 957 -9.00 -8.18 29.09
N VAL A 958 -8.95 -9.33 28.40
CA VAL A 958 -10.11 -10.25 28.30
C VAL A 958 -10.53 -10.79 29.67
N LEU A 959 -9.60 -11.00 30.60
CA LEU A 959 -9.93 -11.46 31.94
C LEU A 959 -10.60 -10.35 32.79
N ILE A 960 -10.08 -9.12 32.76
CA ILE A 960 -10.47 -8.06 33.71
C ILE A 960 -11.42 -6.96 33.18
N ASP A 961 -11.47 -6.71 31.87
CA ASP A 961 -12.36 -5.73 31.24
C ASP A 961 -13.67 -6.39 30.79
N GLU A 962 -14.66 -6.37 31.69
CA GLU A 962 -16.01 -6.89 31.47
C GLU A 962 -16.65 -6.38 30.15
N LYS A 963 -16.43 -5.11 29.79
CA LYS A 963 -16.99 -4.51 28.57
C LYS A 963 -16.25 -4.97 27.31
N PHE A 964 -14.95 -5.24 27.40
CA PHE A 964 -14.18 -5.79 26.28
C PHE A 964 -14.51 -7.26 26.08
N ALA A 965 -14.47 -8.07 27.13
CA ALA A 965 -14.79 -9.49 27.07
C ALA A 965 -16.21 -9.76 26.56
N LYS A 966 -17.19 -8.95 26.99
CA LYS A 966 -18.56 -9.03 26.47
C LYS A 966 -18.63 -8.74 24.96
N ARG A 967 -17.95 -7.70 24.46
CA ARG A 967 -17.88 -7.40 23.01
C ARG A 967 -17.15 -8.49 22.22
N THR A 968 -16.04 -9.01 22.73
CA THR A 968 -15.30 -10.16 22.18
C THR A 968 -16.23 -11.37 22.01
N ARG A 969 -17.05 -11.66 23.02
CA ARG A 969 -18.03 -12.75 22.99
C ARG A 969 -19.18 -12.49 22.02
N GLU A 970 -19.75 -11.30 22.02
CA GLU A 970 -20.84 -10.89 21.11
C GLU A 970 -20.39 -10.98 19.64
N ALA A 971 -19.21 -10.48 19.30
CA ALA A 971 -18.67 -10.57 17.93
C ALA A 971 -18.46 -12.02 17.46
N PHE A 972 -18.02 -12.91 18.36
CA PHE A 972 -17.89 -14.36 18.06
C PHE A 972 -19.26 -15.02 17.85
N GLU A 973 -20.25 -14.70 18.68
CA GLU A 973 -21.59 -15.27 18.55
C GLU A 973 -22.32 -14.75 17.31
N GLU A 974 -22.14 -13.47 16.94
CA GLU A 974 -22.60 -12.92 15.67
C GLU A 974 -21.93 -13.61 14.47
N ASP A 975 -20.61 -13.83 14.50
CA ASP A 975 -19.88 -14.42 13.37
C ASP A 975 -20.23 -15.91 13.18
N VAL A 976 -20.18 -16.72 14.25
CA VAL A 976 -20.55 -18.14 14.21
C VAL A 976 -22.02 -18.35 13.77
N ASN A 977 -22.91 -17.38 14.00
CA ASN A 977 -24.29 -17.45 13.52
C ASN A 977 -24.47 -17.07 12.04
N LYS A 978 -23.45 -16.55 11.34
CA LYS A 978 -23.46 -16.36 9.86
C LYS A 978 -23.19 -17.67 9.10
N TYR A 979 -22.61 -18.67 9.76
CA TYR A 979 -22.12 -19.91 9.14
C TYR A 979 -22.89 -21.19 9.54
N LYS A 980 -24.01 -21.06 10.25
CA LYS A 980 -24.94 -22.15 10.61
C LYS A 980 -26.14 -22.20 9.66
#